data_AF-A0A9D5L4N1-F1
#
_entry.id   AF-A0A9D5L4N1-F1
#
_cell.length_a   1.000
_cell.length_b   1.000
_cell.length_c   1.000
_cell.angle_alpha   90.00
_cell.angle_beta   90.00
_cell.angle_gamma   90.00
#
_symmetry.space_group_name_H-M   'P 1'
#
loop_
_entity.id
_entity.type
_entity.pdbx_description
1 polymer ?
#
loop_
_entity_poly.entity_id
_entity_poly.type
_entity_poly.pdbx_seq_one_letter_code
_entity_poly.pdbx_strand_id
1 'polypeptide(L)'
;MDCNNFFVSCERIFRPELAGRPVVVMSNNDGCAVAMSNEAKALGIKRGIPIYQIRQLVRKHGVATISGNHRMYGNISSRVMATIGTIVPEIEIYSIDEAFLDMSLWEGEMLETKGRNIVARVRREVGVPTSLGIAPTKTLAKIAARFAKKYPGYKGVCIIDSDEKRRKALSMTTIEDVWGIGRRLGKRLRQYNITTALDFAEMPASRVRQIINVIGERTWRELNGIACITPEDAEPLNKQICASRSYKKSIDNPAELKEAISTYCDMVGHRLRKQGGCAKSVSVFIQTNSFRPELPQHYGSTTIELDEATDDTLTITSAAIKAVDSLFRQGYAYRRAGVTVNEIVSKNAVQQNLFSVPGNRERRQRLMQTLDRINSVAIKHDIIHSAASHPAVAMGSRNLPTRATDDKSDDKSEKNTGGVLRIFYTMLLLLCSMTMKAAGPLDEIPDTLQRTVDLTEITVKPGKEHYSKKNNPAVDFVTRIRENASLGDPREKDNYNYKSYERIVLALNEFGDSIGTNGGLLKKFEFLNDYVDTSEVTGKPILPLSLKEKISNIYNRKDPRATREYITGMRRRGLDEIGNQDAVQTVLEDLFREIDLYDNDITLLQNRFVSPLSKIGPDFYKYYLSDTVVVDNDSCAVLSFVPRNNATFGFVGRMYVPLHDPTMFIRRVTMTLSKNANVNFVKSLNFDQEFERLDDGTRLKTTDILTIEFQVLPGTPGIYAQKYTTYTDHNFDNADRPELFDRLGTTYASADAFLKDDTFWNDMRGEKVHFTDREMGSMLQALRANTAYRIIEGGLKLLVSGYVHLGKADKVELGPVNTLVSFNDVEGTRFRVGGLTTANLSKHWFARGYAAYGTKDHKWKYSGEIEYSFNEKKRHAYEFPIHSIRLSHRYDTDALGQDYAFTNPDNIFLSLKRMSDTLMIYQQKTALEYTLELENNLSFGASVSHIRQDATRYIPFIYSDGSRLSHLDYTPFTVTLRYAPGEKFMQTKTHRVPVNLDAPIFQISHTYAPGGKLGGSKYTINKTEVSFQKRFWLSAFGYVDAVVKGAHVWSTTPFTELLIPNANLSYTIQPESFALLTPMEFITDTYGVFDLTYWANGALFNNIPYFKKLKLREVFAFRGVWGHLSDKNNPEVNKWLPQFPLGANPVPMTSTPYLEVSAGIDNLFRILRVDYVWRLTYRNTPGVDKSGLRIALHFNF
;
A
#
# COMPACT_ATOMS: atom_id res chain seq x y z
N MET A 1 17.01 1.84 38.38
CA MET A 1 16.39 3.15 38.68
C MET A 1 15.01 2.93 39.26
N ASP A 2 14.57 3.79 40.19
CA ASP A 2 13.29 3.77 40.90
C ASP A 2 12.66 5.18 40.91
N CYS A 3 11.37 5.30 40.59
CA CYS A 3 10.61 6.55 40.63
C CYS A 3 10.03 6.83 42.03
N ASN A 4 10.49 7.92 42.65
CA ASN A 4 10.17 8.25 44.03
C ASN A 4 8.69 8.61 44.23
N ASN A 5 8.01 7.79 45.04
CA ASN A 5 6.58 7.90 45.36
C ASN A 5 5.70 8.00 44.11
N PHE A 6 6.02 7.20 43.07
CA PHE A 6 5.60 7.41 41.68
C PHE A 6 4.16 7.91 41.49
N PHE A 7 3.12 7.22 41.98
CA PHE A 7 1.72 7.67 41.79
C PHE A 7 1.45 9.05 42.43
N VAL A 8 2.01 9.34 43.61
CA VAL A 8 1.89 10.68 44.23
C VAL A 8 2.66 11.73 43.44
N SER A 9 3.83 11.37 42.91
CA SER A 9 4.59 12.26 42.00
C SER A 9 3.84 12.51 40.70
N CYS A 10 3.09 11.54 40.19
CA CYS A 10 2.21 11.69 39.03
C CYS A 10 1.07 12.67 39.29
N GLU A 11 0.37 12.54 40.43
CA GLU A 11 -0.65 13.52 40.84
C GLU A 11 -0.06 14.92 40.99
N ARG A 12 1.11 15.05 41.62
CA ARG A 12 1.82 16.32 41.84
C ARG A 12 2.26 17.05 40.55
N ILE A 13 2.35 16.37 39.41
CA ILE A 13 2.63 17.02 38.11
C ILE A 13 1.44 17.87 37.67
N PHE A 14 0.22 17.37 37.84
CA PHE A 14 -1.01 18.07 37.44
C PHE A 14 -1.65 18.87 38.58
N ARG A 15 -1.22 18.65 39.82
CA ARG A 15 -1.71 19.31 41.04
C ARG A 15 -0.56 19.83 41.89
N PRO A 16 0.03 20.99 41.53
CA PRO A 16 1.16 21.58 42.25
C PRO A 16 0.85 21.87 43.73
N GLU A 17 -0.41 22.13 44.08
CA GLU A 17 -0.90 22.38 45.44
C GLU A 17 -0.76 21.18 46.39
N LEU A 18 -0.40 20.00 45.87
CA LEU A 18 -0.08 18.79 46.62
C LEU A 18 1.41 18.67 47.00
N ALA A 19 2.26 19.58 46.52
CA ALA A 19 3.67 19.62 46.91
C ALA A 19 3.82 19.93 48.42
N GLY A 20 4.72 19.23 49.11
CA GLY A 20 4.95 19.39 50.56
C GLY A 20 3.82 18.93 51.48
N ARG A 21 2.65 18.54 50.96
CA ARG A 21 1.51 18.06 51.75
C ARG A 21 1.52 16.54 51.93
N PRO A 22 0.94 15.99 53.01
CA PRO A 22 0.71 14.55 53.14
C PRO A 22 -0.36 14.08 52.15
N VAL A 23 0.02 13.21 51.22
CA VAL A 23 -0.86 12.65 50.16
C VAL A 23 -0.86 11.13 50.20
N VAL A 24 -2.03 10.54 49.99
CA VAL A 24 -2.26 9.10 49.83
C VAL A 24 -3.06 8.84 48.55
N VAL A 25 -2.51 8.02 47.66
CA VAL A 25 -3.23 7.48 46.49
C VAL A 25 -3.86 6.13 46.88
N MET A 26 -5.16 6.01 46.63
CA MET A 26 -6.00 4.88 47.00
C MET A 26 -6.14 3.85 45.88
N SER A 27 -6.59 2.64 46.22
CA SER A 27 -6.95 1.60 45.24
C SER A 27 -8.19 1.97 44.40
N ASN A 28 -8.43 1.28 43.29
CA ASN A 28 -9.59 1.51 42.38
C ASN A 28 -11.00 1.45 43.03
N ASN A 29 -11.10 1.02 44.29
CA ASN A 29 -12.32 0.95 45.10
C ASN A 29 -12.22 1.80 46.38
N ASP A 30 -11.23 2.69 46.43
CA ASP A 30 -10.84 3.55 47.56
C ASP A 30 -10.62 2.83 48.90
N GLY A 31 -10.45 1.51 48.88
CA GLY A 31 -10.39 0.70 50.09
C GLY A 31 -9.08 0.78 50.88
N CYS A 32 -7.93 0.95 50.22
CA CYS A 32 -6.59 0.88 50.83
C CYS A 32 -5.63 1.93 50.26
N ALA A 33 -4.64 2.35 51.07
CA ALA A 33 -3.54 3.20 50.65
C ALA A 33 -2.53 2.42 49.77
N VAL A 34 -2.44 2.74 48.48
CA VAL A 34 -1.58 2.05 47.50
C VAL A 34 -0.22 2.72 47.34
N ALA A 35 -0.19 4.06 47.38
CA ALA A 35 1.03 4.86 47.40
C ALA A 35 0.86 6.06 48.35
N MET A 36 1.97 6.57 48.87
CA MET A 36 1.97 7.69 49.82
C MET A 36 3.21 8.58 49.68
N SER A 37 3.01 9.85 49.98
CA SER A 37 4.06 10.86 50.06
C SER A 37 4.98 10.59 51.27
N ASN A 38 6.15 11.23 51.32
CA ASN A 38 7.08 11.04 52.46
C ASN A 38 6.51 11.66 53.75
N GLU A 39 5.81 12.78 53.60
CA GLU A 39 5.05 13.50 54.61
C GLU A 39 3.96 12.59 55.20
N ALA A 40 3.22 11.85 54.36
CA ALA A 40 2.24 10.86 54.80
C ALA A 40 2.88 9.63 55.50
N LYS A 41 4.08 9.20 55.08
CA LYS A 41 4.83 8.12 55.77
C LYS A 41 5.31 8.57 57.16
N ALA A 42 5.71 9.83 57.33
CA ALA A 42 6.13 10.38 58.61
C ALA A 42 4.99 10.37 59.66
N LEU A 43 3.74 10.48 59.22
CA LEU A 43 2.54 10.30 60.05
C LEU A 43 2.25 8.82 60.41
N GLY A 44 3.12 7.88 60.02
CA GLY A 44 2.96 6.45 60.30
C GLY A 44 2.06 5.68 59.32
N ILE A 45 1.60 6.30 58.23
CA ILE A 45 0.76 5.62 57.22
C ILE A 45 1.59 4.60 56.45
N LYS A 46 1.16 3.32 56.47
CA LYS A 46 1.86 2.19 55.84
C LYS A 46 1.16 1.71 54.57
N ARG A 47 1.93 1.24 53.57
CA ARG A 47 1.40 0.71 52.29
C ARG A 47 0.46 -0.47 52.54
N GLY A 48 -0.69 -0.46 51.89
CA GLY A 48 -1.73 -1.49 52.01
C GLY A 48 -2.63 -1.36 53.25
N ILE A 49 -2.51 -0.30 54.05
CA ILE A 49 -3.44 -0.10 55.18
C ILE A 49 -4.84 0.30 54.67
N PRO A 50 -5.93 -0.30 55.19
CA PRO A 50 -7.29 0.09 54.83
C PRO A 50 -7.61 1.52 55.28
N ILE A 51 -8.30 2.29 54.43
CA ILE A 51 -8.58 3.72 54.68
C ILE A 51 -9.39 3.93 55.97
N TYR A 52 -10.26 2.98 56.33
CA TYR A 52 -11.08 3.08 57.55
C TYR A 52 -10.25 3.06 58.83
N GLN A 53 -9.11 2.35 58.85
CA GLN A 53 -8.23 2.27 60.02
C GLN A 53 -7.47 3.58 60.26
N ILE A 54 -7.17 4.32 59.20
CA ILE A 54 -6.45 5.60 59.26
C ILE A 54 -7.39 6.82 59.18
N ARG A 55 -8.72 6.64 59.17
CA ARG A 55 -9.70 7.72 58.94
C ARG A 55 -9.59 8.88 59.93
N GLN A 56 -9.28 8.59 61.20
CA GLN A 56 -9.02 9.62 62.22
C GLN A 56 -7.70 10.37 61.95
N LEU A 57 -6.63 9.65 61.58
CA LEU A 57 -5.32 10.21 61.27
C LEU A 57 -5.38 11.14 60.03
N VAL A 58 -6.11 10.70 59.00
CA VAL A 58 -6.38 11.45 57.76
C VAL A 58 -7.09 12.78 58.06
N ARG A 59 -8.16 12.74 58.86
CA ARG A 59 -8.88 13.95 59.30
C ARG A 59 -8.01 14.87 60.14
N LYS A 60 -7.30 14.33 61.15
CA LYS A 60 -6.49 15.11 62.10
C LYS A 60 -5.36 15.90 61.42
N HIS A 61 -4.74 15.35 60.37
CA HIS A 61 -3.58 15.95 59.70
C HIS A 61 -3.86 16.44 58.27
N GLY A 62 -5.13 16.56 57.87
CA GLY A 62 -5.53 17.07 56.55
C GLY A 62 -4.93 16.31 55.36
N VAL A 63 -4.80 14.99 55.48
CA VAL A 63 -4.14 14.14 54.48
C VAL A 63 -5.00 14.06 53.21
N ALA A 64 -4.44 14.46 52.07
CA ALA A 64 -5.14 14.43 50.79
C ALA A 64 -5.26 12.98 50.28
N THR A 65 -6.49 12.50 50.12
CA THR A 65 -6.80 11.15 49.61
C THR A 65 -7.28 11.22 48.16
N ILE A 66 -6.59 10.53 47.25
CA ILE A 66 -6.83 10.60 45.80
C ILE A 66 -7.09 9.20 45.25
N SER A 67 -8.13 9.00 44.45
CA SER A 67 -8.41 7.73 43.76
C SER A 67 -7.40 7.48 42.64
N GLY A 68 -6.86 6.26 42.54
CA GLY A 68 -5.74 5.96 41.62
C GLY A 68 -6.09 6.02 40.12
N ASN A 69 -5.46 6.94 39.38
CA ASN A 69 -5.59 7.03 37.92
C ASN A 69 -4.51 6.23 37.17
N HIS A 70 -4.71 4.92 37.06
CA HIS A 70 -3.73 4.02 36.44
C HIS A 70 -3.47 4.28 34.94
N ARG A 71 -4.40 4.89 34.17
CA ARG A 71 -4.15 5.26 32.76
C ARG A 71 -3.14 6.40 32.69
N MET A 72 -3.29 7.42 33.54
CA MET A 72 -2.35 8.53 33.66
C MET A 72 -0.97 8.06 34.15
N TYR A 73 -0.93 7.20 35.17
CA TYR A 73 0.34 6.63 35.67
C TYR A 73 1.06 5.82 34.59
N GLY A 74 0.32 5.07 33.77
CA GLY A 74 0.88 4.35 32.61
C GLY A 74 1.50 5.28 31.57
N ASN A 75 0.82 6.37 31.20
CA ASN A 75 1.34 7.35 30.25
C ASN A 75 2.62 8.04 30.78
N ILE A 76 2.63 8.47 32.04
CA ILE A 76 3.82 9.08 32.67
C ILE A 76 4.97 8.07 32.75
N SER A 77 4.70 6.80 33.08
CA SER A 77 5.71 5.74 33.05
C SER A 77 6.34 5.60 31.67
N SER A 78 5.54 5.50 30.61
CA SER A 78 6.05 5.41 29.24
C SER A 78 6.93 6.61 28.88
N ARG A 79 6.57 7.83 29.31
CA ARG A 79 7.41 9.03 29.14
C ARG A 79 8.73 8.94 29.91
N VAL A 80 8.73 8.49 31.17
CA VAL A 80 9.97 8.27 31.95
C VAL A 80 10.88 7.27 31.24
N MET A 81 10.36 6.10 30.84
CA MET A 81 11.18 5.06 30.19
C MET A 81 11.69 5.52 28.82
N ALA A 82 10.88 6.25 28.04
CA ALA A 82 11.29 6.84 26.77
C ALA A 82 12.41 7.87 26.95
N THR A 83 12.30 8.81 27.90
CA THR A 83 13.36 9.78 28.21
C THR A 83 14.68 9.08 28.53
N ILE A 84 14.65 8.00 29.32
CA ILE A 84 15.85 7.24 29.69
C ILE A 84 16.44 6.47 28.51
N GLY A 85 15.60 5.87 27.66
CA GLY A 85 16.02 5.19 26.43
C GLY A 85 16.72 6.10 25.41
N THR A 86 16.65 7.43 25.55
CA THR A 86 17.48 8.37 24.76
C THR A 86 18.90 8.57 25.32
N ILE A 87 19.24 7.94 26.45
CA ILE A 87 20.48 8.18 27.21
C ILE A 87 21.31 6.89 27.36
N VAL A 88 20.65 5.75 27.61
CA VAL A 88 21.29 4.44 27.85
C VAL A 88 21.11 3.50 26.65
N PRO A 89 22.07 2.59 26.38
CA PRO A 89 21.98 1.68 25.23
C PRO A 89 20.84 0.66 25.40
N GLU A 90 20.65 0.13 26.61
CA GLU A 90 19.59 -0.84 26.92
C GLU A 90 18.86 -0.48 28.22
N ILE A 91 17.56 -0.80 28.23
CA ILE A 91 16.65 -0.59 29.37
C ILE A 91 15.73 -1.80 29.53
N GLU A 92 15.79 -2.43 30.71
CA GLU A 92 14.91 -3.54 31.12
C GLU A 92 13.85 -2.97 32.07
N ILE A 93 12.63 -2.81 31.56
CA ILE A 93 11.50 -2.27 32.33
C ILE A 93 11.00 -3.34 33.30
N TYR A 94 11.26 -3.14 34.60
CA TYR A 94 10.87 -4.07 35.66
C TYR A 94 9.43 -3.82 36.16
N SER A 95 9.00 -2.57 36.16
CA SER A 95 7.64 -2.17 36.54
C SER A 95 7.29 -0.79 35.99
N ILE A 96 6.09 -0.29 36.33
CA ILE A 96 5.61 1.06 35.98
C ILE A 96 6.45 2.20 36.64
N ASP A 97 7.24 1.87 37.66
CA ASP A 97 8.05 2.81 38.42
C ASP A 97 9.53 2.40 38.56
N GLU A 98 9.95 1.27 38.00
CA GLU A 98 11.32 0.75 38.11
C GLU A 98 11.83 0.15 36.79
N ALA A 99 13.10 0.40 36.48
CA ALA A 99 13.81 -0.22 35.36
C ALA A 99 15.28 -0.47 35.69
N PHE A 100 15.86 -1.54 35.17
CA PHE A 100 17.31 -1.74 35.12
C PHE A 100 17.86 -1.10 33.85
N LEU A 101 18.99 -0.42 33.96
CA LEU A 101 19.62 0.31 32.87
C LEU A 101 21.00 -0.28 32.64
N ASP A 102 21.38 -0.55 31.40
CA ASP A 102 22.79 -0.83 31.12
C ASP A 102 23.60 0.47 31.23
N MET A 103 24.65 0.42 32.06
CA MET A 103 25.58 1.52 32.30
C MET A 103 27.03 1.09 32.00
N SER A 104 27.24 -0.08 31.39
CA SER A 104 28.55 -0.67 31.07
C SER A 104 29.47 0.23 30.24
N LEU A 105 28.90 1.14 29.45
CA LEU A 105 29.63 2.10 28.61
C LEU A 105 30.35 3.22 29.39
N TRP A 106 30.23 3.28 30.72
CA TRP A 106 30.82 4.34 31.54
C TRP A 106 31.52 3.81 32.78
N GLU A 107 32.72 4.33 33.04
CA GLU A 107 33.54 3.99 34.20
C GLU A 107 33.97 5.28 34.95
N GLY A 108 34.46 5.12 36.18
CA GLY A 108 34.98 6.22 37.00
C GLY A 108 34.01 7.40 37.18
N GLU A 109 34.52 8.63 37.11
CA GLU A 109 33.71 9.86 37.28
C GLU A 109 32.64 10.04 36.20
N MET A 110 32.85 9.46 35.00
CA MET A 110 31.87 9.52 33.91
C MET A 110 30.61 8.73 34.25
N LEU A 111 30.73 7.62 34.96
CA LEU A 111 29.60 6.81 35.43
C LEU A 111 28.69 7.58 36.40
N GLU A 112 29.28 8.28 37.38
CA GLU A 112 28.54 9.13 38.31
C GLU A 112 27.91 10.33 37.60
N THR A 113 28.65 10.97 36.70
CA THR A 113 28.18 12.11 35.92
C THR A 113 26.99 11.75 35.03
N LYS A 114 27.03 10.59 34.35
CA LYS A 114 25.93 10.07 33.54
C LYS A 114 24.73 9.67 34.40
N GLY A 115 24.97 9.00 35.53
CA GLY A 115 23.91 8.68 36.48
C GLY A 115 23.15 9.91 36.98
N ARG A 116 23.88 10.99 37.31
CA ARG A 116 23.28 12.28 37.69
C ARG A 116 22.53 12.95 36.54
N ASN A 117 23.05 12.88 35.32
CA ASN A 117 22.38 13.39 34.13
C ASN A 117 21.01 12.71 33.91
N ILE A 118 20.93 11.39 34.03
CA ILE A 118 19.67 10.62 33.90
C ILE A 118 18.63 11.12 34.92
N VAL A 119 18.99 11.20 36.21
CA VAL A 119 18.07 11.65 37.28
C VAL A 119 17.63 13.10 37.05
N ALA A 120 18.56 14.00 36.70
CA ALA A 120 18.24 15.40 36.41
C ALA A 120 17.35 15.57 35.18
N ARG A 121 17.59 14.77 34.12
CA ARG A 121 16.85 14.86 32.85
C ARG A 121 15.42 14.34 32.98
N VAL A 122 15.20 13.21 33.66
CA VAL A 122 13.83 12.73 33.97
C VAL A 122 13.07 13.74 34.83
N ARG A 123 13.75 14.33 35.83
CA ARG A 123 13.15 15.37 36.68
C ARG A 123 12.78 16.64 35.90
N ARG A 124 13.57 17.03 34.90
CA ARG A 124 13.33 18.19 34.03
C ARG A 124 12.24 17.96 32.98
N GLU A 125 12.28 16.83 32.28
CA GLU A 125 11.44 16.58 31.08
C GLU A 125 10.10 15.90 31.41
N VAL A 126 10.01 15.20 32.54
CA VAL A 126 8.79 14.49 32.97
C VAL A 126 8.28 14.98 34.33
N GLY A 127 9.08 15.72 35.10
CA GLY A 127 8.69 16.20 36.43
C GLY A 127 8.79 15.15 37.55
N VAL A 128 9.02 13.87 37.23
CA VAL A 128 9.10 12.79 38.22
C VAL A 128 10.47 12.78 38.91
N PRO A 129 10.55 12.80 40.26
CA PRO A 129 11.80 12.58 40.98
C PRO A 129 12.18 11.09 40.95
N THR A 130 13.43 10.76 40.61
CA THR A 130 13.93 9.39 40.55
C THR A 130 15.16 9.19 41.44
N SER A 131 15.47 7.93 41.73
CA SER A 131 16.71 7.51 42.39
C SER A 131 17.38 6.40 41.57
N LEU A 132 18.69 6.53 41.38
CA LEU A 132 19.50 5.60 40.61
C LEU A 132 20.50 4.90 41.54
N GLY A 133 20.51 3.57 41.47
CA GLY A 133 21.55 2.73 42.04
C GLY A 133 22.34 2.07 40.91
N ILE A 134 23.66 2.09 41.04
CA ILE A 134 24.60 1.50 40.07
C ILE A 134 25.46 0.49 40.81
N ALA A 135 25.51 -0.75 40.33
CA ALA A 135 26.34 -1.82 40.87
C ALA A 135 26.50 -2.96 39.83
N PRO A 136 27.48 -3.88 39.98
CA PRO A 136 27.71 -5.00 39.05
C PRO A 136 26.56 -6.01 38.91
N THR A 137 25.61 -6.05 39.85
CA THR A 137 24.48 -7.00 39.83
C THR A 137 23.15 -6.30 40.07
N LYS A 138 22.06 -6.84 39.53
CA LYS A 138 20.71 -6.26 39.66
C LYS A 138 20.29 -6.13 41.12
N THR A 139 20.62 -7.12 41.95
CA THR A 139 20.31 -7.13 43.38
C THR A 139 21.08 -6.03 44.14
N LEU A 140 22.38 -5.87 43.88
CA LEU A 140 23.17 -4.79 44.48
C LEU A 140 22.73 -3.41 43.96
N ALA A 141 22.32 -3.30 42.69
CA ALA A 141 21.81 -2.05 42.12
C ALA A 141 20.50 -1.59 42.78
N LYS A 142 19.61 -2.52 43.16
CA LYS A 142 18.42 -2.19 43.98
C LYS A 142 18.77 -1.75 45.40
N ILE A 143 19.80 -2.34 46.03
CA ILE A 143 20.30 -1.88 47.33
C ILE A 143 20.89 -0.46 47.19
N ALA A 144 21.72 -0.20 46.18
CA ALA A 144 22.24 1.14 45.89
C ALA A 144 21.10 2.15 45.66
N ALA A 145 20.06 1.80 44.89
CA ALA A 145 18.93 2.68 44.64
C ALA A 145 18.15 3.02 45.93
N ARG A 146 18.02 2.05 46.84
CA ARG A 146 17.45 2.28 48.18
C ARG A 146 18.30 3.25 49.00
N PHE A 147 19.63 3.18 48.94
CA PHE A 147 20.51 4.14 49.61
C PHE A 147 20.41 5.54 48.99
N ALA A 148 20.40 5.64 47.66
CA ALA A 148 20.18 6.89 46.92
C ALA A 148 18.85 7.59 47.28
N LYS A 149 17.83 6.80 47.63
CA LYS A 149 16.48 7.22 48.03
C LYS A 149 16.34 7.54 49.53
N LYS A 150 17.13 6.87 50.39
CA LYS A 150 17.05 6.99 51.86
C LYS A 150 17.97 8.08 52.42
N TYR A 151 19.16 8.28 51.84
CA TYR A 151 20.18 9.19 52.37
C TYR A 151 20.39 10.39 51.42
N PRO A 152 19.97 11.62 51.79
CA PRO A 152 20.06 12.79 50.92
C PRO A 152 21.46 13.12 50.41
N GLY A 153 22.51 12.72 51.13
CA GLY A 153 23.92 12.93 50.74
C GLY A 153 24.30 12.34 49.37
N TYR A 154 23.61 11.30 48.91
CA TYR A 154 23.82 10.72 47.57
C TYR A 154 23.20 11.55 46.43
N LYS A 155 22.43 12.60 46.72
CA LYS A 155 21.79 13.49 45.72
C LYS A 155 21.02 12.71 44.63
N GLY A 156 20.42 11.57 45.00
CA GLY A 156 19.65 10.70 44.10
C GLY A 156 20.44 9.66 43.32
N VAL A 157 21.77 9.58 43.44
CA VAL A 157 22.61 8.56 42.75
C VAL A 157 23.58 7.90 43.73
N CYS A 158 23.56 6.57 43.82
CA CYS A 158 24.47 5.79 44.68
C CYS A 158 25.16 4.70 43.85
N ILE A 159 26.47 4.50 44.09
CA ILE A 159 27.31 3.55 43.35
C ILE A 159 27.96 2.57 44.34
N ILE A 160 27.84 1.28 44.06
CA ILE A 160 28.53 0.19 44.76
C ILE A 160 29.45 -0.49 43.74
N ASP A 161 30.71 -0.04 43.73
CA ASP A 161 31.78 -0.43 42.78
C ASP A 161 32.92 -1.23 43.45
N SER A 162 33.04 -1.18 44.77
CA SER A 162 34.08 -1.87 45.54
C SER A 162 33.51 -2.82 46.60
N ASP A 163 34.29 -3.82 47.02
CA ASP A 163 33.88 -4.74 48.08
C ASP A 163 33.65 -4.04 49.42
N GLU A 164 34.43 -3.01 49.74
CA GLU A 164 34.21 -2.20 50.95
C GLU A 164 32.82 -1.54 50.95
N LYS A 165 32.45 -0.87 49.85
CA LYS A 165 31.12 -0.27 49.68
C LYS A 165 30.03 -1.35 49.70
N ARG A 166 30.28 -2.51 49.10
CA ARG A 166 29.38 -3.68 49.11
C ARG A 166 29.13 -4.17 50.54
N ARG A 167 30.16 -4.58 51.27
CA ARG A 167 30.06 -5.10 52.65
C ARG A 167 29.37 -4.10 53.57
N LYS A 168 29.70 -2.80 53.46
CA LYS A 168 29.07 -1.71 54.23
C LYS A 168 27.58 -1.54 53.89
N ALA A 169 27.20 -1.59 52.62
CA ALA A 169 25.79 -1.52 52.21
C ALA A 169 25.00 -2.76 52.67
N LEU A 170 25.61 -3.95 52.62
CA LEU A 170 24.99 -5.21 53.06
C LEU A 170 24.79 -5.28 54.58
N SER A 171 25.75 -4.84 55.39
CA SER A 171 25.61 -4.84 56.87
C SER A 171 24.50 -3.90 57.35
N MET A 172 24.25 -2.82 56.61
CA MET A 172 23.20 -1.84 56.89
C MET A 172 21.82 -2.21 56.28
N THR A 173 21.71 -3.34 55.59
CA THR A 173 20.48 -3.80 54.93
C THR A 173 19.91 -5.02 55.67
N THR A 174 18.66 -4.93 56.14
CA THR A 174 18.01 -6.08 56.81
C THR A 174 17.67 -7.18 55.80
N ILE A 175 17.61 -8.43 56.24
CA ILE A 175 17.38 -9.56 55.33
C ILE A 175 16.03 -9.49 54.60
N GLU A 176 14.99 -8.88 55.21
CA GLU A 176 13.70 -8.63 54.56
C GLU A 176 13.68 -7.45 53.56
N ASP A 177 14.73 -6.62 53.53
CA ASP A 177 14.87 -5.53 52.58
C ASP A 177 15.58 -5.95 51.27
N VAL A 178 16.08 -7.18 51.21
CA VAL A 178 16.75 -7.75 50.02
C VAL A 178 15.73 -8.14 48.96
N TRP A 179 15.95 -7.71 47.72
CA TRP A 179 15.12 -8.08 46.58
C TRP A 179 15.16 -9.59 46.34
N GLY A 180 13.97 -10.22 46.31
CA GLY A 180 13.80 -11.68 46.28
C GLY A 180 13.43 -12.31 47.63
N ILE A 181 13.66 -11.63 48.77
CA ILE A 181 13.43 -12.21 50.11
C ILE A 181 12.14 -11.66 50.74
N GLY A 182 11.03 -12.40 50.54
CA GLY A 182 9.74 -12.06 51.14
C GLY A 182 9.62 -12.44 52.63
N ARG A 183 8.63 -11.87 53.34
CA ARG A 183 8.39 -12.04 54.80
C ARG A 183 8.50 -13.48 55.33
N ARG A 184 8.02 -14.48 54.57
CA ARG A 184 8.09 -15.90 54.96
C ARG A 184 9.53 -16.42 54.92
N LEU A 185 10.29 -16.05 53.88
CA LEU A 185 11.68 -16.44 53.72
C LEU A 185 12.57 -15.71 54.73
N GLY A 186 12.35 -14.40 54.96
CA GLY A 186 13.01 -13.65 56.03
C GLY A 186 12.81 -14.28 57.41
N LYS A 187 11.56 -14.63 57.76
CA LYS A 187 11.28 -15.37 59.02
C LYS A 187 12.03 -16.71 59.09
N ARG A 188 12.16 -17.46 57.98
CA ARG A 188 12.94 -18.70 57.93
C ARG A 188 14.44 -18.44 58.09
N LEU A 189 15.00 -17.45 57.40
CA LEU A 189 16.43 -17.09 57.48
C LEU A 189 16.81 -16.62 58.90
N ARG A 190 15.94 -15.88 59.59
CA ARG A 190 16.11 -15.53 61.02
C ARG A 190 16.22 -16.75 61.94
N GLN A 191 15.62 -17.90 61.61
CA GLN A 191 15.79 -19.14 62.39
C GLN A 191 17.20 -19.73 62.27
N TYR A 192 17.99 -19.28 61.29
CA TYR A 192 19.41 -19.60 61.11
C TYR A 192 20.33 -18.45 61.58
N ASN A 193 19.81 -17.53 62.41
CA ASN A 193 20.49 -16.32 62.88
C ASN A 193 20.95 -15.34 61.78
N ILE A 194 20.34 -15.41 60.58
CA ILE A 194 20.60 -14.49 59.48
C ILE A 194 19.65 -13.29 59.64
N THR A 195 20.22 -12.10 59.88
CA THR A 195 19.46 -10.87 60.18
C THR A 195 19.76 -9.73 59.19
N THR A 196 20.99 -9.63 58.71
CA THR A 196 21.44 -8.68 57.68
C THR A 196 21.65 -9.37 56.34
N ALA A 197 21.75 -8.57 55.27
CA ALA A 197 22.13 -9.06 53.95
C ALA A 197 23.61 -9.53 53.90
N LEU A 198 24.46 -9.05 54.82
CA LEU A 198 25.85 -9.51 54.94
C LEU A 198 25.92 -10.90 55.56
N ASP A 199 25.18 -11.16 56.66
CA ASP A 199 25.07 -12.48 57.30
C ASP A 199 24.66 -13.56 56.28
N PHE A 200 23.82 -13.18 55.32
CA PHE A 200 23.36 -14.05 54.25
C PHE A 200 24.45 -14.23 53.17
N ALA A 201 25.06 -13.14 52.70
CA ALA A 201 26.11 -13.19 51.69
C ALA A 201 27.34 -14.02 52.14
N GLU A 202 27.70 -13.95 53.42
CA GLU A 202 28.82 -14.72 54.01
C GLU A 202 28.49 -16.20 54.26
N MET A 203 27.24 -16.64 54.10
CA MET A 203 26.87 -18.05 54.28
C MET A 203 27.49 -18.94 53.19
N PRO A 204 28.12 -20.09 53.54
CA PRO A 204 28.67 -21.03 52.55
C PRO A 204 27.61 -21.56 51.58
N ALA A 205 27.92 -21.56 50.28
CA ALA A 205 27.00 -21.93 49.20
C ALA A 205 26.35 -23.32 49.36
N SER A 206 27.05 -24.28 49.97
CA SER A 206 26.52 -25.61 50.30
C SER A 206 25.35 -25.56 51.27
N ARG A 207 25.43 -24.72 52.32
CA ARG A 207 24.36 -24.49 53.30
C ARG A 207 23.22 -23.67 52.68
N VAL A 208 23.54 -22.71 51.81
CA VAL A 208 22.52 -21.93 51.07
C VAL A 208 21.57 -22.86 50.31
N ARG A 209 22.09 -23.79 49.49
CA ARG A 209 21.29 -24.76 48.72
C ARG A 209 20.39 -25.68 49.55
N GLN A 210 20.71 -25.91 50.82
CA GLN A 210 19.90 -26.73 51.72
C GLN A 210 18.73 -25.95 52.34
N ILE A 211 18.86 -24.63 52.49
CA ILE A 211 17.89 -23.79 53.20
C ILE A 211 16.89 -23.14 52.22
N ILE A 212 17.34 -22.77 51.01
CA ILE A 212 16.53 -21.99 50.06
C ILE A 212 16.52 -22.63 48.66
N ASN A 213 15.55 -22.23 47.84
CA ASN A 213 15.42 -22.71 46.47
C ASN A 213 16.43 -22.03 45.51
N VAL A 214 16.47 -22.48 44.26
CA VAL A 214 17.37 -21.97 43.20
C VAL A 214 17.26 -20.45 43.03
N ILE A 215 16.08 -19.85 43.19
CA ILE A 215 15.88 -18.39 43.10
C ILE A 215 16.62 -17.68 44.25
N GLY A 216 16.51 -18.19 45.48
CA GLY A 216 17.26 -17.68 46.61
C GLY A 216 18.78 -17.83 46.45
N GLU A 217 19.25 -18.93 45.86
CA GLU A 217 20.69 -19.08 45.54
C GLU A 217 21.16 -18.02 44.53
N ARG A 218 20.34 -17.69 43.51
CA ARG A 218 20.67 -16.59 42.58
C ARG A 218 20.78 -15.25 43.30
N THR A 219 19.85 -14.92 44.21
CA THR A 219 19.96 -13.72 45.06
C THR A 219 21.23 -13.73 45.91
N TRP A 220 21.61 -14.87 46.50
CA TRP A 220 22.86 -14.99 47.27
C TRP A 220 24.11 -14.73 46.42
N ARG A 221 24.16 -15.28 45.20
CA ARG A 221 25.26 -15.04 44.24
C ARG A 221 25.34 -13.58 43.81
N GLU A 222 24.19 -12.95 43.55
CA GLU A 222 24.10 -11.54 43.16
C GLU A 222 24.60 -10.58 44.25
N LEU A 223 24.27 -10.84 45.52
CA LEU A 223 24.81 -10.07 46.66
C LEU A 223 26.34 -10.22 46.76
N ASN A 224 26.86 -11.39 46.39
CA ASN A 224 28.29 -11.67 46.27
C ASN A 224 28.91 -11.18 44.95
N GLY A 225 28.24 -10.32 44.20
CA GLY A 225 28.77 -9.68 42.99
C GLY A 225 28.79 -10.57 41.74
N ILE A 226 28.26 -11.78 41.82
CA ILE A 226 28.19 -12.73 40.69
C ILE A 226 26.82 -12.54 40.02
N ALA A 227 26.81 -11.93 38.83
CA ALA A 227 25.60 -11.75 38.05
C ALA A 227 24.96 -13.10 37.71
N CYS A 228 23.71 -13.31 38.14
CA CYS A 228 22.99 -14.58 38.02
C CYS A 228 21.51 -14.40 37.68
N ILE A 229 21.01 -13.15 37.67
CA ILE A 229 19.68 -12.80 37.19
C ILE A 229 19.85 -12.21 35.79
N THR A 230 19.81 -13.09 34.79
CA THR A 230 19.74 -12.72 33.37
C THR A 230 18.54 -11.81 33.12
N PRO A 231 18.45 -11.13 31.95
CA PRO A 231 17.15 -10.77 31.42
C PRO A 231 16.26 -12.02 31.42
N GLU A 232 15.01 -11.88 31.86
CA GLU A 232 14.00 -12.84 31.45
C GLU A 232 13.78 -12.55 29.97
N ASP A 233 14.16 -13.48 29.08
CA ASP A 233 13.68 -13.45 27.71
C ASP A 233 12.17 -13.23 27.80
N ALA A 234 11.69 -12.12 27.25
CA ALA A 234 10.30 -11.73 27.40
C ALA A 234 9.45 -12.77 26.66
N GLU A 235 9.01 -13.81 27.38
CA GLU A 235 8.10 -14.81 26.85
C GLU A 235 6.95 -14.03 26.23
N PRO A 236 6.67 -14.19 24.92
CA PRO A 236 5.81 -13.26 24.19
C PRO A 236 4.34 -13.28 24.65
N LEU A 237 4.03 -14.14 25.64
CA LEU A 237 2.72 -14.37 26.23
C LEU A 237 2.85 -14.50 27.75
N ASN A 238 1.93 -13.87 28.49
CA ASN A 238 1.77 -14.18 29.91
C ASN A 238 1.33 -15.65 30.08
N LYS A 239 1.93 -16.38 31.03
CA LYS A 239 1.59 -17.80 31.34
C LYS A 239 0.17 -18.02 31.86
N GLN A 240 -0.40 -16.99 32.50
CA GLN A 240 -1.76 -16.95 33.02
C GLN A 240 -2.30 -15.52 32.98
N ILE A 241 -3.61 -15.34 32.80
CA ILE A 241 -4.27 -14.03 32.90
C ILE A 241 -5.44 -14.13 33.88
N CYS A 242 -5.41 -13.30 34.93
CA CYS A 242 -6.46 -13.22 35.94
C CYS A 242 -7.24 -11.90 35.87
N ALA A 243 -8.56 -11.97 36.04
CA ALA A 243 -9.40 -10.85 36.47
C ALA A 243 -10.17 -11.25 37.72
N SER A 244 -10.02 -10.47 38.80
CA SER A 244 -10.77 -10.65 40.04
C SER A 244 -11.10 -9.30 40.67
N ARG A 245 -12.20 -9.21 41.41
CA ARG A 245 -12.53 -8.04 42.24
C ARG A 245 -13.08 -8.47 43.60
N SER A 246 -13.01 -7.54 44.55
CA SER A 246 -13.72 -7.66 45.83
C SER A 246 -14.97 -6.79 45.80
N TYR A 247 -16.08 -7.37 46.25
CA TYR A 247 -17.41 -6.79 46.44
C TYR A 247 -17.37 -5.42 47.15
N LYS A 248 -18.33 -4.52 46.88
CA LYS A 248 -18.69 -3.42 47.80
C LYS A 248 -19.74 -3.89 48.80
N LYS A 249 -20.80 -4.53 48.32
CA LYS A 249 -21.66 -5.48 49.04
C LYS A 249 -21.09 -6.91 48.83
N SER A 250 -21.45 -7.87 49.68
CA SER A 250 -21.23 -9.29 49.36
C SER A 250 -22.39 -9.81 48.50
N ILE A 251 -22.13 -10.80 47.65
CA ILE A 251 -23.10 -11.41 46.74
C ILE A 251 -23.51 -12.78 47.29
N ASP A 252 -24.80 -12.97 47.53
CA ASP A 252 -25.46 -14.19 47.99
C ASP A 252 -26.46 -14.75 46.96
N ASN A 253 -26.59 -14.10 45.80
CA ASN A 253 -27.40 -14.51 44.65
C ASN A 253 -26.53 -15.17 43.57
N PRO A 254 -26.85 -16.39 43.09
CA PRO A 254 -26.07 -17.05 42.04
C PRO A 254 -26.14 -16.33 40.69
N ALA A 255 -27.21 -15.59 40.39
CA ALA A 255 -27.35 -14.85 39.13
C ALA A 255 -26.36 -13.66 39.06
N GLU A 256 -26.35 -12.82 40.09
CA GLU A 256 -25.40 -11.69 40.24
C GLU A 256 -23.93 -12.19 40.24
N LEU A 257 -23.67 -13.37 40.80
CA LEU A 257 -22.33 -13.95 40.79
C LEU A 257 -21.93 -14.45 39.40
N LYS A 258 -22.84 -15.07 38.64
CA LYS A 258 -22.61 -15.47 37.24
C LYS A 258 -22.38 -14.25 36.34
N GLU A 259 -23.18 -13.21 36.49
CA GLU A 259 -23.04 -11.94 35.77
C GLU A 259 -21.64 -11.32 35.98
N ALA A 260 -21.22 -11.18 37.24
CA ALA A 260 -19.89 -10.66 37.58
C ALA A 260 -18.75 -11.52 37.02
N ILE A 261 -18.94 -12.85 36.96
CA ILE A 261 -17.98 -13.78 36.38
C ILE A 261 -17.93 -13.67 34.85
N SER A 262 -19.06 -13.47 34.16
CA SER A 262 -19.08 -13.17 32.72
C SER A 262 -18.29 -11.90 32.40
N THR A 263 -18.47 -10.82 33.18
CA THR A 263 -17.67 -9.59 33.02
C THR A 263 -16.16 -9.86 33.15
N TYR A 264 -15.75 -10.78 34.04
CA TYR A 264 -14.34 -11.14 34.18
C TYR A 264 -13.85 -12.02 33.02
N CYS A 265 -14.69 -12.89 32.46
CA CYS A 265 -14.39 -13.66 31.26
C CYS A 265 -14.20 -12.74 30.04
N ASP A 266 -15.03 -11.71 29.87
CA ASP A 266 -14.85 -10.69 28.83
C ASP A 266 -13.49 -9.99 28.97
N MET A 267 -13.17 -9.52 30.20
CA MET A 267 -11.89 -8.85 30.51
C MET A 267 -10.66 -9.75 30.26
N VAL A 268 -10.75 -11.04 30.58
CA VAL A 268 -9.65 -12.00 30.40
C VAL A 268 -9.51 -12.41 28.94
N GLY A 269 -10.61 -12.71 28.25
CA GLY A 269 -10.64 -13.05 26.83
C GLY A 269 -10.07 -11.92 25.96
N HIS A 270 -10.46 -10.67 26.22
CA HIS A 270 -9.89 -9.51 25.51
C HIS A 270 -8.37 -9.38 25.71
N ARG A 271 -7.87 -9.53 26.94
CA ARG A 271 -6.42 -9.49 27.23
C ARG A 271 -5.67 -10.65 26.57
N LEU A 272 -6.25 -11.85 26.60
CA LEU A 272 -5.70 -13.07 25.99
C LEU A 272 -5.55 -12.89 24.46
N ARG A 273 -6.59 -12.35 23.80
CA ARG A 273 -6.55 -11.99 22.38
C ARG A 273 -5.55 -10.88 22.07
N LYS A 274 -5.46 -9.84 22.91
CA LYS A 274 -4.55 -8.70 22.71
C LYS A 274 -3.07 -9.10 22.70
N GLN A 275 -2.68 -10.12 23.47
CA GLN A 275 -1.32 -10.68 23.41
C GLN A 275 -1.13 -11.77 22.33
N GLY A 276 -2.18 -12.17 21.61
CA GLY A 276 -2.11 -13.26 20.62
C GLY A 276 -2.04 -14.67 21.23
N GLY A 277 -2.55 -14.85 22.46
CA GLY A 277 -2.58 -16.15 23.15
C GLY A 277 -3.93 -16.86 23.02
N CYS A 278 -3.95 -18.14 23.38
CA CYS A 278 -5.14 -18.98 23.58
C CYS A 278 -4.92 -19.85 24.83
N ALA A 279 -5.93 -20.10 25.64
CA ALA A 279 -5.80 -20.78 26.93
C ALA A 279 -6.45 -22.17 26.93
N LYS A 280 -5.86 -23.15 27.62
CA LYS A 280 -6.40 -24.52 27.74
C LYS A 280 -7.32 -24.74 28.93
N SER A 281 -7.26 -23.92 29.97
CA SER A 281 -8.10 -24.11 31.16
C SER A 281 -8.57 -22.79 31.78
N VAL A 282 -9.72 -22.85 32.44
CA VAL A 282 -10.37 -21.71 33.11
C VAL A 282 -10.57 -22.07 34.59
N SER A 283 -9.84 -21.39 35.47
CA SER A 283 -10.01 -21.49 36.92
C SER A 283 -10.92 -20.38 37.43
N VAL A 284 -11.95 -20.74 38.19
CA VAL A 284 -12.78 -19.78 38.94
C VAL A 284 -12.51 -19.95 40.42
N PHE A 285 -12.54 -18.84 41.17
CA PHE A 285 -12.56 -18.89 42.63
C PHE A 285 -13.59 -17.92 43.20
N ILE A 286 -14.16 -18.29 44.34
CA ILE A 286 -15.11 -17.49 45.13
C ILE A 286 -14.73 -17.56 46.61
N GLN A 287 -14.89 -16.44 47.32
CA GLN A 287 -14.42 -16.29 48.70
C GLN A 287 -15.36 -15.39 49.52
N THR A 288 -15.79 -15.84 50.71
CA THR A 288 -16.53 -15.05 51.70
C THR A 288 -15.63 -14.00 52.39
N ASN A 289 -16.21 -13.14 53.24
CA ASN A 289 -15.43 -12.15 53.98
C ASN A 289 -14.73 -12.77 55.20
N SER A 290 -13.46 -13.12 55.08
CA SER A 290 -12.64 -13.66 56.18
C SER A 290 -12.43 -12.71 57.36
N PHE A 291 -12.80 -11.43 57.24
CA PHE A 291 -12.79 -10.46 58.34
C PHE A 291 -14.14 -10.38 59.09
N ARG A 292 -15.09 -11.27 58.78
CA ARG A 292 -16.38 -11.40 59.46
C ARG A 292 -16.60 -12.84 59.95
N PRO A 293 -15.87 -13.29 61.00
CA PRO A 293 -15.98 -14.66 61.51
C PRO A 293 -17.38 -15.00 62.05
N GLU A 294 -18.21 -14.00 62.33
CA GLU A 294 -19.61 -14.15 62.72
C GLU A 294 -20.53 -14.63 61.59
N LEU A 295 -20.06 -14.63 60.34
CA LEU A 295 -20.79 -15.12 59.17
C LEU A 295 -20.20 -16.43 58.63
N PRO A 296 -21.02 -17.33 58.06
CA PRO A 296 -20.54 -18.56 57.43
C PRO A 296 -19.42 -18.32 56.42
N GLN A 297 -18.31 -19.05 56.58
CA GLN A 297 -17.12 -18.90 55.73
C GLN A 297 -17.02 -19.99 54.68
N HIS A 298 -16.74 -19.59 53.45
CA HIS A 298 -16.50 -20.49 52.32
C HIS A 298 -15.44 -19.90 51.37
N TYR A 299 -14.46 -20.73 51.03
CA TYR A 299 -13.54 -20.50 49.91
C TYR A 299 -13.61 -21.72 49.00
N GLY A 300 -13.92 -21.49 47.74
CA GLY A 300 -13.97 -22.52 46.72
C GLY A 300 -13.20 -22.07 45.49
N SER A 301 -12.44 -22.99 44.88
CA SER A 301 -11.88 -22.80 43.56
C SER A 301 -11.93 -24.11 42.79
N THR A 302 -12.22 -24.02 41.50
CA THR A 302 -12.28 -25.16 40.59
C THR A 302 -11.71 -24.73 39.24
N THR A 303 -11.24 -25.70 38.46
CA THR A 303 -10.68 -25.49 37.12
C THR A 303 -11.40 -26.38 36.13
N ILE A 304 -11.85 -25.78 35.03
CA ILE A 304 -12.44 -26.48 33.90
C ILE A 304 -11.40 -26.48 32.77
N GLU A 305 -11.00 -27.66 32.33
CA GLU A 305 -10.21 -27.83 31.09
C GLU A 305 -11.11 -27.59 29.87
N LEU A 306 -10.51 -27.07 28.80
CA LEU A 306 -11.17 -26.79 27.53
C LEU A 306 -10.67 -27.77 26.46
N ASP A 307 -11.59 -28.26 25.63
CA ASP A 307 -11.31 -29.28 24.60
C ASP A 307 -10.23 -28.86 23.58
N GLU A 308 -10.04 -27.55 23.40
CA GLU A 308 -8.97 -26.92 22.63
C GLU A 308 -8.50 -25.63 23.33
N ALA A 309 -7.23 -25.25 23.14
CA ALA A 309 -6.77 -23.94 23.58
C ALA A 309 -7.47 -22.83 22.80
N THR A 310 -8.26 -21.99 23.48
CA THR A 310 -9.15 -21.02 22.83
C THR A 310 -8.96 -19.60 23.33
N ASP A 311 -9.34 -18.64 22.49
CA ASP A 311 -9.45 -17.22 22.78
C ASP A 311 -10.89 -16.70 22.64
N ASP A 312 -11.87 -17.60 22.49
CA ASP A 312 -13.31 -17.29 22.43
C ASP A 312 -13.88 -17.00 23.83
N THR A 313 -14.26 -15.75 24.05
CA THR A 313 -14.93 -15.29 25.28
C THR A 313 -16.15 -16.14 25.62
N LEU A 314 -16.97 -16.54 24.64
CA LEU A 314 -18.19 -17.31 24.94
C LEU A 314 -17.88 -18.72 25.45
N THR A 315 -16.80 -19.34 24.95
CA THR A 315 -16.33 -20.64 25.43
C THR A 315 -15.74 -20.52 26.85
N ILE A 316 -14.98 -19.44 27.11
CA ILE A 316 -14.43 -19.14 28.44
C ILE A 316 -15.56 -18.86 29.45
N THR A 317 -16.54 -18.02 29.11
CA THR A 317 -17.72 -17.71 29.95
C THR A 317 -18.54 -18.97 30.24
N SER A 318 -18.76 -19.83 29.24
CA SER A 318 -19.47 -21.11 29.42
C SER A 318 -18.78 -22.03 30.44
N ALA A 319 -17.46 -22.17 30.35
CA ALA A 319 -16.66 -22.94 31.31
C ALA A 319 -16.69 -22.30 32.71
N ALA A 320 -16.56 -20.98 32.80
CA ALA A 320 -16.59 -20.26 34.07
C ALA A 320 -17.96 -20.32 34.76
N ILE A 321 -19.08 -20.33 34.02
CA ILE A 321 -20.42 -20.50 34.60
C ILE A 321 -20.58 -21.91 35.18
N LYS A 322 -20.16 -22.96 34.46
CA LYS A 322 -20.13 -24.34 34.99
C LYS A 322 -19.29 -24.46 36.27
N ALA A 323 -18.16 -23.74 36.31
CA ALA A 323 -17.34 -23.64 37.50
C ALA A 323 -18.08 -22.98 38.68
N VAL A 324 -18.79 -21.86 38.44
CA VAL A 324 -19.64 -21.21 39.46
C VAL A 324 -20.74 -22.14 39.97
N ASP A 325 -21.42 -22.89 39.10
CA ASP A 325 -22.47 -23.83 39.48
C ASP A 325 -21.97 -24.94 40.43
N SER A 326 -20.71 -25.38 40.27
CA SER A 326 -20.09 -26.36 41.19
C SER A 326 -19.56 -25.76 42.50
N LEU A 327 -19.31 -24.44 42.54
CA LEU A 327 -18.69 -23.75 43.68
C LEU A 327 -19.71 -23.03 44.57
N PHE A 328 -20.80 -22.52 44.00
CA PHE A 328 -21.77 -21.72 44.74
C PHE A 328 -22.47 -22.55 45.82
N ARG A 329 -22.73 -21.91 46.97
CA ARG A 329 -23.44 -22.53 48.10
C ARG A 329 -24.44 -21.54 48.65
N GLN A 330 -25.70 -21.96 48.75
CA GLN A 330 -26.77 -21.18 49.33
C GLN A 330 -26.45 -20.83 50.79
N GLY A 331 -26.78 -19.61 51.23
CA GLY A 331 -26.53 -19.12 52.59
C GLY A 331 -25.12 -18.55 52.85
N TYR A 332 -24.24 -18.51 51.85
CA TYR A 332 -22.91 -17.90 51.95
C TYR A 332 -22.83 -16.60 51.13
N ALA A 333 -22.37 -15.52 51.77
CA ALA A 333 -22.25 -14.21 51.14
C ALA A 333 -20.82 -13.95 50.63
N TYR A 334 -20.60 -14.11 49.33
CA TYR A 334 -19.30 -14.02 48.67
C TYR A 334 -18.80 -12.58 48.59
N ARG A 335 -17.61 -12.33 49.13
CA ARG A 335 -16.95 -11.02 49.18
C ARG A 335 -16.01 -10.79 48.01
N ARG A 336 -15.53 -11.84 47.35
CA ARG A 336 -14.55 -11.76 46.26
C ARG A 336 -14.75 -12.94 45.31
N ALA A 337 -14.60 -12.69 44.02
CA ALA A 337 -14.52 -13.73 43.01
C ALA A 337 -13.52 -13.37 41.91
N GLY A 338 -13.15 -14.34 41.09
CA GLY A 338 -12.27 -14.11 39.95
C GLY A 338 -12.21 -15.28 38.98
N VAL A 339 -11.82 -14.95 37.75
CA VAL A 339 -11.56 -15.88 36.64
C VAL A 339 -10.07 -15.77 36.28
N THR A 340 -9.43 -16.91 36.11
CA THR A 340 -8.06 -17.03 35.61
C THR A 340 -8.05 -18.00 34.44
N VAL A 341 -7.42 -17.62 33.33
CA VAL A 341 -7.13 -18.56 32.24
C VAL A 341 -5.66 -18.97 32.33
N ASN A 342 -5.41 -20.27 32.23
CA ASN A 342 -4.08 -20.87 32.41
C ASN A 342 -3.63 -21.60 31.15
N GLU A 343 -2.38 -22.07 31.16
CA GLU A 343 -1.77 -22.84 30.07
C GLU A 343 -1.91 -22.12 28.72
N ILE A 344 -1.51 -20.85 28.74
CA ILE A 344 -1.61 -20.00 27.57
C ILE A 344 -0.53 -20.41 26.55
N VAL A 345 -0.99 -20.77 25.36
CA VAL A 345 -0.17 -21.06 24.18
C VAL A 345 -0.34 -19.95 23.13
N SER A 346 0.60 -19.86 22.19
CA SER A 346 0.44 -18.96 21.04
C SER A 346 -0.75 -19.37 20.19
N LYS A 347 -1.49 -18.38 19.67
CA LYS A 347 -2.60 -18.59 18.72
C LYS A 347 -2.19 -19.39 17.48
N ASN A 348 -0.92 -19.29 17.08
CA ASN A 348 -0.32 -20.05 15.97
C ASN A 348 0.08 -21.49 16.36
N ALA A 349 0.18 -21.80 17.65
CA ALA A 349 0.59 -23.10 18.20
C ALA A 349 -0.60 -23.92 18.77
N VAL A 350 -1.84 -23.50 18.51
CA VAL A 350 -3.03 -24.24 18.95
C VAL A 350 -3.23 -25.48 18.10
N GLN A 351 -2.86 -26.63 18.65
CA GLN A 351 -3.25 -27.94 18.14
C GLN A 351 -4.79 -28.10 18.17
N GLN A 352 -5.36 -28.52 17.05
CA GLN A 352 -6.80 -28.78 16.91
C GLN A 352 -7.15 -30.17 17.45
N ASN A 353 -8.33 -30.30 18.03
CA ASN A 353 -8.92 -31.57 18.42
C ASN A 353 -9.45 -32.28 17.16
N LEU A 354 -9.20 -33.59 17.09
CA LEU A 354 -9.73 -34.52 16.08
C LEU A 354 -11.25 -34.77 16.24
N PHE A 355 -12.03 -33.78 16.67
CA PHE A 355 -13.50 -33.77 16.57
C PHE A 355 -14.07 -32.36 16.24
N SER A 356 -13.21 -31.40 15.92
CA SER A 356 -13.60 -30.01 15.66
C SER A 356 -14.35 -29.83 14.34
N VAL A 357 -15.38 -28.97 14.36
CA VAL A 357 -16.19 -28.67 13.16
C VAL A 357 -15.43 -27.66 12.27
N PRO A 358 -15.09 -28.00 11.02
CA PRO A 358 -14.39 -27.10 10.11
C PRO A 358 -15.07 -25.73 9.96
N GLY A 359 -14.29 -24.65 10.03
CA GLY A 359 -14.78 -23.27 9.88
C GLY A 359 -15.51 -22.68 11.10
N ASN A 360 -15.87 -23.47 12.13
CA ASN A 360 -16.48 -22.93 13.35
C ASN A 360 -15.50 -21.99 14.09
N ARG A 361 -14.22 -22.37 14.17
CA ARG A 361 -13.18 -21.54 14.79
C ARG A 361 -12.98 -20.20 14.07
N GLU A 362 -13.04 -20.15 12.73
CA GLU A 362 -13.01 -18.89 11.97
C GLU A 362 -14.25 -18.03 12.24
N ARG A 363 -15.44 -18.63 12.34
CA ARG A 363 -16.68 -17.93 12.69
C ARG A 363 -16.58 -17.32 14.09
N ARG A 364 -16.07 -18.07 15.07
CA ARG A 364 -15.84 -17.59 16.45
C ARG A 364 -14.77 -16.49 16.48
N GLN A 365 -13.68 -16.61 15.72
CA GLN A 365 -12.65 -15.57 15.63
C GLN A 365 -13.18 -14.27 15.02
N ARG A 366 -13.99 -14.34 13.95
CA ARG A 366 -14.66 -13.15 13.41
C ARG A 366 -15.61 -12.51 14.43
N LEU A 367 -16.41 -13.32 15.14
CA LEU A 367 -17.28 -12.83 16.21
C LEU A 367 -16.49 -12.12 17.32
N MET A 368 -15.38 -12.70 17.78
CA MET A 368 -14.52 -12.09 18.79
C MET A 368 -13.87 -10.79 18.31
N GLN A 369 -13.42 -10.73 17.05
CA GLN A 369 -12.91 -9.50 16.44
C GLN A 369 -13.98 -8.40 16.35
N THR A 370 -15.22 -8.76 16.00
CA THR A 370 -16.35 -7.81 15.99
C THR A 370 -16.68 -7.33 17.41
N LEU A 371 -16.72 -8.23 18.40
CA LEU A 371 -17.02 -7.91 19.79
C LEU A 371 -15.92 -7.03 20.41
N ASP A 372 -14.64 -7.33 20.16
CA ASP A 372 -13.52 -6.47 20.56
C ASP A 372 -13.59 -5.09 19.89
N ARG A 373 -13.97 -5.01 18.61
CA ARG A 373 -14.10 -3.73 17.87
C ARG A 373 -15.25 -2.86 18.39
N ILE A 374 -16.36 -3.46 18.80
CA ILE A 374 -17.46 -2.69 19.41
C ILE A 374 -17.02 -2.21 20.81
N ASN A 375 -16.43 -3.11 21.60
CA ASN A 375 -15.97 -2.81 22.96
C ASN A 375 -14.74 -1.90 23.03
N SER A 376 -14.04 -1.64 21.91
CA SER A 376 -12.97 -0.64 21.83
C SER A 376 -13.47 0.77 21.52
N VAL A 377 -14.68 0.92 20.98
CA VAL A 377 -15.29 2.22 20.63
C VAL A 377 -16.16 2.77 21.78
N ALA A 378 -16.71 1.90 22.62
CA ALA A 378 -17.61 2.30 23.71
C ALA A 378 -16.91 3.11 24.82
N ILE A 379 -17.57 4.19 25.26
CA ILE A 379 -17.30 4.80 26.57
C ILE A 379 -17.58 3.73 27.64
N LYS A 380 -16.80 3.76 28.73
CA LYS A 380 -16.62 2.71 29.77
C LYS A 380 -17.86 2.06 30.41
N HIS A 381 -19.06 2.52 30.09
CA HIS A 381 -20.35 2.10 30.64
C HIS A 381 -21.18 1.29 29.62
N ASP A 382 -20.92 1.43 28.32
CA ASP A 382 -21.75 0.90 27.21
C ASP A 382 -21.06 -0.27 26.49
N ILE A 383 -20.47 -1.19 27.27
CA ILE A 383 -19.69 -2.32 26.75
C ILE A 383 -20.61 -3.52 26.52
N ILE A 384 -20.51 -4.18 25.35
CA ILE A 384 -21.26 -5.42 25.09
C ILE A 384 -20.64 -6.57 25.87
N HIS A 385 -21.41 -7.10 26.82
CA HIS A 385 -21.04 -8.24 27.65
C HIS A 385 -21.56 -9.56 27.11
N SER A 386 -20.88 -10.67 27.43
CA SER A 386 -21.40 -12.01 27.11
C SER A 386 -22.57 -12.39 28.02
N ALA A 387 -23.77 -12.48 27.44
CA ALA A 387 -24.97 -12.92 28.16
C ALA A 387 -24.80 -14.35 28.71
N ALA A 388 -25.18 -14.55 29.97
CA ALA A 388 -25.04 -15.83 30.68
C ALA A 388 -26.12 -16.85 30.26
N SER A 389 -26.04 -17.37 29.03
CA SER A 389 -26.95 -18.39 28.51
C SER A 389 -26.40 -19.82 28.71
N HIS A 390 -27.29 -20.75 29.07
CA HIS A 390 -26.96 -22.18 29.23
C HIS A 390 -26.63 -22.83 27.87
N PRO A 391 -25.57 -23.63 27.76
CA PRO A 391 -25.25 -24.37 26.54
C PRO A 391 -26.00 -25.72 26.48
N ALA A 392 -26.72 -25.97 25.39
CA ALA A 392 -27.20 -27.31 25.05
C ALA A 392 -26.09 -28.15 24.38
N VAL A 393 -26.08 -29.46 24.65
CA VAL A 393 -24.99 -30.41 24.35
C VAL A 393 -25.60 -31.80 24.08
N ALA A 394 -25.19 -32.62 23.12
CA ALA A 394 -24.45 -32.41 21.85
C ALA A 394 -24.46 -33.71 21.03
N MET A 395 -24.36 -33.65 19.69
CA MET A 395 -23.86 -34.73 18.79
C MET A 395 -23.74 -34.16 17.36
N GLY A 396 -22.73 -34.46 16.52
CA GLY A 396 -21.47 -35.19 16.73
C GLY A 396 -20.53 -35.00 15.52
N SER A 397 -19.25 -35.34 15.70
CA SER A 397 -18.13 -35.38 14.73
C SER A 397 -18.46 -35.68 13.23
N ARG A 398 -17.69 -35.27 12.20
CA ARG A 398 -16.23 -35.47 12.03
C ARG A 398 -15.55 -34.49 11.04
N ASN A 399 -14.50 -33.81 11.50
CA ASN A 399 -13.11 -33.85 11.00
C ASN A 399 -12.75 -33.70 9.51
N LEU A 400 -11.99 -32.62 9.26
CA LEU A 400 -10.68 -32.73 8.58
C LEU A 400 -9.63 -33.34 9.55
N PRO A 401 -8.57 -33.97 9.03
CA PRO A 401 -7.22 -33.71 9.57
C PRO A 401 -6.24 -33.40 8.43
N THR A 402 -5.61 -32.23 8.35
CA THR A 402 -4.47 -31.73 9.16
C THR A 402 -3.16 -32.53 9.06
N ARG A 403 -2.12 -31.87 8.53
CA ARG A 403 -0.79 -31.60 9.13
C ARG A 403 0.01 -30.73 8.14
N ALA A 404 0.77 -29.70 8.56
CA ALA A 404 1.97 -29.67 9.42
C ALA A 404 3.16 -30.38 8.76
N THR A 405 4.42 -29.93 8.87
CA THR A 405 5.08 -28.71 9.39
C THR A 405 6.51 -28.72 8.79
N ASP A 406 7.34 -27.69 9.03
CA ASP A 406 8.63 -27.84 9.73
C ASP A 406 9.63 -26.71 9.42
N ASP A 407 10.49 -26.44 10.41
CA ASP A 407 11.61 -25.51 10.42
C ASP A 407 12.82 -26.00 9.58
N LYS A 408 13.73 -25.06 9.25
CA LYS A 408 15.08 -25.03 9.85
C LYS A 408 15.93 -23.82 9.43
N SER A 409 16.81 -23.42 10.35
CA SER A 409 17.97 -22.54 10.13
C SER A 409 19.16 -23.35 9.60
N ASP A 410 20.08 -22.75 8.83
CA ASP A 410 21.23 -22.01 9.40
C ASP A 410 22.19 -21.41 8.35
N ASP A 411 23.08 -20.55 8.87
CA ASP A 411 23.99 -19.60 8.24
C ASP A 411 25.11 -20.16 7.31
N LYS A 412 25.46 -19.40 6.25
CA LYS A 412 26.85 -18.95 5.98
C LYS A 412 27.01 -17.92 4.85
N SER A 413 28.07 -17.12 4.98
CA SER A 413 28.44 -15.94 4.18
C SER A 413 28.99 -16.20 2.78
N GLU A 414 28.78 -15.26 1.83
CA GLU A 414 29.86 -14.81 0.93
C GLU A 414 29.66 -13.39 0.35
N LYS A 415 30.66 -12.88 -0.39
CA LYS A 415 30.94 -11.44 -0.62
C LYS A 415 30.46 -10.88 -1.98
N ASN A 416 30.19 -9.57 -1.98
CA ASN A 416 30.30 -8.59 -3.08
C ASN A 416 30.09 -9.02 -4.56
N THR A 417 29.04 -8.48 -5.19
CA THR A 417 29.15 -7.71 -6.47
C THR A 417 27.84 -6.94 -6.77
N GLY A 418 27.87 -5.97 -7.70
CA GLY A 418 26.61 -5.40 -8.27
C GLY A 418 26.26 -3.94 -7.95
N GLY A 419 27.24 -3.04 -7.84
CA GLY A 419 27.03 -1.61 -7.60
C GLY A 419 26.49 -0.81 -8.80
N VAL A 420 25.25 -1.05 -9.24
CA VAL A 420 24.48 -0.13 -10.11
C VAL A 420 23.01 -0.05 -9.69
N LEU A 421 22.38 -1.20 -9.42
CA LEU A 421 20.96 -1.31 -9.04
C LEU A 421 20.61 -0.54 -7.75
N ARG A 422 21.59 -0.37 -6.86
CA ARG A 422 21.48 0.40 -5.61
C ARG A 422 21.14 1.88 -5.84
N ILE A 423 21.53 2.47 -6.98
CA ILE A 423 21.34 3.91 -7.25
C ILE A 423 19.86 4.22 -7.57
N PHE A 424 19.23 3.41 -8.42
CA PHE A 424 17.78 3.49 -8.69
C PHE A 424 16.96 3.23 -7.42
N TYR A 425 17.35 2.22 -6.63
CA TYR A 425 16.69 1.92 -5.35
C TYR A 425 16.83 3.07 -4.34
N THR A 426 17.98 3.74 -4.30
CA THR A 426 18.24 4.86 -3.38
C THR A 426 17.52 6.14 -3.80
N MET A 427 17.27 6.39 -5.10
CA MET A 427 16.42 7.52 -5.53
C MET A 427 14.93 7.30 -5.23
N LEU A 428 14.41 6.09 -5.43
CA LEU A 428 13.03 5.77 -5.06
C LEU A 428 12.86 5.80 -3.53
N LEU A 429 13.87 5.31 -2.78
CA LEU A 429 13.94 5.52 -1.34
C LEU A 429 14.08 7.00 -0.97
N LEU A 430 14.78 7.86 -1.70
CA LEU A 430 14.83 9.30 -1.32
C LEU A 430 13.46 10.00 -1.35
N LEU A 431 12.46 9.43 -2.04
CA LEU A 431 11.06 9.85 -2.04
C LEU A 431 10.15 9.07 -1.06
N CYS A 432 10.63 7.98 -0.44
CA CYS A 432 9.82 7.09 0.44
C CYS A 432 10.47 6.72 1.79
N SER A 433 11.77 6.98 1.99
CA SER A 433 12.55 6.72 3.19
C SER A 433 12.69 7.99 4.02
N MET A 434 11.55 8.64 4.26
CA MET A 434 11.38 9.60 5.33
C MET A 434 10.54 8.94 6.42
N THR A 435 11.20 8.71 7.57
CA THR A 435 10.76 8.05 8.81
C THR A 435 10.86 6.51 8.84
N MET A 436 11.46 6.01 9.92
CA MET A 436 11.40 4.61 10.36
C MET A 436 10.81 4.57 11.77
N LYS A 437 9.96 3.57 12.04
CA LYS A 437 9.45 3.15 13.37
C LYS A 437 8.87 4.26 14.26
N ALA A 438 7.57 4.51 14.12
CA ALA A 438 6.60 4.29 15.21
C ALA A 438 5.17 4.49 14.70
N ALA A 439 4.36 3.43 14.71
CA ALA A 439 2.90 3.54 14.57
C ALA A 439 2.27 2.78 15.74
N GLY A 440 1.88 3.53 16.78
CA GLY A 440 0.93 3.05 17.78
C GLY A 440 -0.50 3.17 17.24
N PRO A 441 -1.46 2.38 17.73
CA PRO A 441 -2.86 2.54 17.32
C PRO A 441 -3.44 3.83 17.90
N LEU A 442 -3.70 4.79 17.02
CA LEU A 442 -4.59 5.94 17.25
C LEU A 442 -5.89 5.67 16.50
N ASP A 443 -6.93 5.27 17.25
CA ASP A 443 -8.31 5.26 16.79
C ASP A 443 -8.99 6.52 17.34
N GLU A 444 -9.06 7.58 16.53
CA GLU A 444 -10.03 8.67 16.70
C GLU A 444 -10.82 8.78 15.38
N ILE A 445 -12.15 8.78 15.47
CA ILE A 445 -13.07 9.02 14.36
C ILE A 445 -13.98 10.18 14.80
N PRO A 446 -14.22 11.20 13.95
CA PRO A 446 -15.02 12.37 14.32
C PRO A 446 -16.48 12.03 14.62
N ASP A 447 -17.04 12.80 15.55
CA ASP A 447 -18.41 12.67 16.04
C ASP A 447 -19.41 13.38 15.09
N THR A 448 -20.04 12.63 14.18
CA THR A 448 -21.21 13.12 13.43
C THR A 448 -22.32 12.07 13.34
N LEU A 449 -23.54 12.51 13.67
CA LEU A 449 -24.81 11.77 13.63
C LEU A 449 -24.92 10.55 14.57
N GLN A 450 -25.12 10.84 15.85
CA GLN A 450 -25.76 9.91 16.78
C GLN A 450 -27.15 9.49 16.26
N ARG A 451 -27.29 8.24 15.84
CA ARG A 451 -28.55 7.49 15.90
C ARG A 451 -28.34 6.24 16.74
N THR A 452 -28.83 6.27 17.96
CA THR A 452 -28.99 5.09 18.82
C THR A 452 -29.94 4.13 18.11
N VAL A 453 -29.43 3.00 17.64
CA VAL A 453 -30.24 1.92 17.09
C VAL A 453 -30.18 0.76 18.07
N ASP A 454 -31.26 0.56 18.81
CA ASP A 454 -31.44 -0.62 19.66
C ASP A 454 -31.56 -1.87 18.76
N LEU A 455 -30.46 -2.63 18.68
CA LEU A 455 -30.41 -3.91 17.97
C LEU A 455 -31.08 -5.00 18.81
N THR A 456 -32.38 -5.19 18.59
CA THR A 456 -33.21 -6.19 19.29
C THR A 456 -32.83 -7.64 18.97
N GLU A 457 -32.28 -7.92 17.78
CA GLU A 457 -31.82 -9.28 17.43
C GLU A 457 -30.60 -9.27 16.48
N ILE A 458 -29.64 -10.17 16.72
CA ILE A 458 -28.52 -10.46 15.81
C ILE A 458 -28.60 -11.93 15.37
N THR A 459 -29.32 -12.20 14.29
CA THR A 459 -29.51 -13.56 13.75
C THR A 459 -28.26 -14.05 13.00
N VAL A 460 -27.27 -14.59 13.72
CA VAL A 460 -26.04 -15.12 13.09
C VAL A 460 -26.29 -16.49 12.44
N LYS A 461 -26.60 -16.51 11.15
CA LYS A 461 -26.67 -17.76 10.35
C LYS A 461 -25.30 -18.44 10.18
N PRO A 462 -25.23 -19.78 9.99
CA PRO A 462 -23.98 -20.51 9.79
C PRO A 462 -23.34 -20.26 8.42
N GLY A 463 -22.02 -20.46 8.32
CA GLY A 463 -21.27 -20.31 7.07
C GLY A 463 -21.58 -21.42 6.07
N LYS A 464 -21.69 -21.05 4.79
CA LYS A 464 -22.28 -21.85 3.68
C LYS A 464 -23.79 -22.09 3.83
N GLU A 465 -24.56 -21.02 3.98
CA GLU A 465 -25.88 -20.97 3.35
C GLU A 465 -25.67 -21.20 1.83
N HIS A 466 -26.36 -22.19 1.25
CA HIS A 466 -26.25 -22.49 -0.18
C HIS A 466 -26.97 -21.37 -0.96
N TYR A 467 -26.21 -20.34 -1.33
CA TYR A 467 -26.73 -19.22 -2.14
C TYR A 467 -27.24 -19.75 -3.49
N SER A 468 -28.55 -19.91 -3.60
CA SER A 468 -29.21 -20.16 -4.86
C SER A 468 -29.42 -18.83 -5.58
N LYS A 469 -29.07 -18.79 -6.87
CA LYS A 469 -29.55 -17.75 -7.79
C LYS A 469 -30.95 -18.03 -8.34
N LYS A 470 -31.41 -19.29 -8.31
CA LYS A 470 -32.76 -19.69 -8.74
C LYS A 470 -33.75 -19.38 -7.63
N ASN A 471 -34.90 -18.79 -8.00
CA ASN A 471 -36.00 -18.41 -7.11
C ASN A 471 -35.54 -17.50 -5.95
N ASN A 472 -34.70 -16.51 -6.26
CA ASN A 472 -34.14 -15.59 -5.26
C ASN A 472 -34.70 -14.18 -5.51
N PRO A 473 -35.60 -13.66 -4.64
CA PRO A 473 -36.29 -12.40 -4.88
C PRO A 473 -35.36 -11.19 -4.98
N ALA A 474 -34.15 -11.25 -4.40
CA ALA A 474 -33.15 -10.20 -4.54
C ALA A 474 -32.50 -10.19 -5.94
N VAL A 475 -32.34 -11.37 -6.57
CA VAL A 475 -31.86 -11.49 -7.95
C VAL A 475 -32.95 -11.04 -8.93
N ASP A 476 -34.21 -11.37 -8.64
CA ASP A 476 -35.36 -10.95 -9.44
C ASP A 476 -35.62 -9.44 -9.31
N PHE A 477 -35.29 -8.82 -8.16
CA PHE A 477 -35.33 -7.37 -7.97
C PHE A 477 -34.23 -6.65 -8.76
N VAL A 478 -32.97 -7.10 -8.69
CA VAL A 478 -31.86 -6.59 -9.53
C VAL A 478 -32.17 -6.68 -11.01
N THR A 479 -32.74 -7.81 -11.42
CA THR A 479 -33.09 -8.09 -12.82
C THR A 479 -34.10 -7.06 -13.34
N ARG A 480 -35.13 -6.73 -12.55
CA ARG A 480 -36.12 -5.68 -12.88
C ARG A 480 -35.52 -4.27 -12.91
N ILE A 481 -34.68 -3.89 -11.95
CA ILE A 481 -33.97 -2.59 -11.97
C ILE A 481 -33.18 -2.44 -13.28
N ARG A 482 -32.48 -3.50 -13.70
CA ARG A 482 -31.70 -3.52 -14.94
C ARG A 482 -32.58 -3.50 -16.20
N GLU A 483 -33.71 -4.20 -16.20
CA GLU A 483 -34.66 -4.21 -17.33
C GLU A 483 -35.35 -2.86 -17.51
N ASN A 484 -35.63 -2.16 -16.42
CA ASN A 484 -36.19 -0.80 -16.43
C ASN A 484 -35.15 0.30 -16.64
N ALA A 485 -33.85 -0.03 -16.78
CA ALA A 485 -32.76 0.94 -16.81
C ALA A 485 -32.86 1.98 -17.95
N SER A 486 -33.55 1.69 -19.06
CA SER A 486 -33.79 2.63 -20.14
C SER A 486 -34.98 3.56 -19.92
N LEU A 487 -35.95 3.18 -19.07
CA LEU A 487 -37.19 3.96 -18.88
C LEU A 487 -36.94 5.33 -18.25
N GLY A 488 -35.96 5.40 -17.34
CA GLY A 488 -35.55 6.63 -16.67
C GLY A 488 -34.22 7.20 -17.17
N ASP A 489 -33.64 6.75 -18.29
CA ASP A 489 -32.35 7.27 -18.75
C ASP A 489 -32.51 8.64 -19.44
N PRO A 490 -31.93 9.73 -18.91
CA PRO A 490 -32.06 11.06 -19.51
C PRO A 490 -31.45 11.13 -20.92
N ARG A 491 -30.51 10.23 -21.27
CA ARG A 491 -29.85 10.16 -22.58
C ARG A 491 -30.76 9.59 -23.69
N GLU A 492 -31.99 9.16 -23.35
CA GLU A 492 -32.99 8.73 -24.33
C GLU A 492 -33.97 9.84 -24.74
N LYS A 493 -33.87 11.04 -24.14
CA LYS A 493 -34.45 12.28 -24.65
C LYS A 493 -33.64 12.80 -25.85
N ASP A 494 -34.22 13.68 -26.66
CA ASP A 494 -33.57 14.19 -27.88
C ASP A 494 -32.27 14.96 -27.60
N ASN A 495 -32.28 15.78 -26.55
CA ASN A 495 -31.11 16.42 -25.96
C ASN A 495 -31.09 16.16 -24.44
N TYR A 496 -29.90 16.17 -23.85
CA TYR A 496 -29.72 16.18 -22.39
C TYR A 496 -28.43 16.93 -22.05
N ASN A 497 -28.56 18.10 -21.44
CA ASN A 497 -27.45 18.97 -21.09
C ASN A 497 -27.38 19.19 -19.57
N TYR A 498 -26.18 19.36 -19.05
CA TYR A 498 -25.94 19.66 -17.64
C TYR A 498 -24.58 20.33 -17.44
N LYS A 499 -24.41 21.04 -16.33
CA LYS A 499 -23.10 21.52 -15.87
C LYS A 499 -22.51 20.50 -14.90
N SER A 500 -21.21 20.27 -15.00
CA SER A 500 -20.44 19.43 -14.07
C SER A 500 -19.30 20.23 -13.45
N TYR A 501 -19.17 20.15 -12.13
CA TYR A 501 -18.00 20.61 -11.37
C TYR A 501 -17.27 19.38 -10.82
N GLU A 502 -16.00 19.21 -11.21
CA GLU A 502 -15.10 18.14 -10.75
C GLU A 502 -13.99 18.73 -9.88
N ARG A 503 -13.84 18.22 -8.65
CA ARG A 503 -12.71 18.46 -7.74
C ARG A 503 -11.94 17.16 -7.55
N ILE A 504 -10.63 17.15 -7.80
CA ILE A 504 -9.74 16.04 -7.45
C ILE A 504 -8.69 16.53 -6.46
N VAL A 505 -8.66 15.94 -5.27
CA VAL A 505 -7.65 16.17 -4.23
C VAL A 505 -6.71 14.97 -4.17
N LEU A 506 -5.40 15.21 -4.13
CA LEU A 506 -4.36 14.23 -3.82
C LEU A 506 -3.60 14.69 -2.56
N ALA A 507 -3.45 13.82 -1.57
CA ALA A 507 -2.83 14.12 -0.28
C ALA A 507 -1.98 12.95 0.23
N LEU A 508 -1.02 13.21 1.13
CA LEU A 508 -0.41 12.14 1.94
C LEU A 508 -1.35 11.79 3.08
N ASN A 509 -1.50 10.50 3.37
CA ASN A 509 -2.36 9.98 4.43
C ASN A 509 -1.52 9.52 5.64
N GLU A 510 -2.10 9.60 6.84
CA GLU A 510 -1.44 9.29 8.12
C GLU A 510 -0.25 10.23 8.41
N PHE A 511 -0.42 11.53 8.11
CA PHE A 511 0.62 12.57 8.19
C PHE A 511 0.42 13.43 9.44
N GLY A 512 1.24 13.30 10.49
CA GLY A 512 1.16 14.19 11.67
C GLY A 512 2.16 13.97 12.82
N ASP A 513 2.46 12.74 13.21
CA ASP A 513 3.06 12.48 14.54
C ASP A 513 4.61 12.45 14.62
N SER A 514 5.36 12.64 13.52
CA SER A 514 6.82 12.34 13.54
C SER A 514 7.74 13.15 12.61
N ILE A 515 7.29 14.23 11.98
CA ILE A 515 8.15 15.07 11.14
C ILE A 515 8.78 16.17 11.99
N GLY A 516 10.12 16.22 12.00
CA GLY A 516 10.93 17.15 12.81
C GLY A 516 11.61 16.50 14.03
N THR A 517 11.01 15.44 14.60
CA THR A 517 11.43 14.86 15.89
C THR A 517 12.62 13.90 15.83
N ASN A 518 12.87 13.28 14.67
CA ASN A 518 14.00 12.37 14.43
C ASN A 518 15.10 13.04 13.60
N GLY A 519 16.35 12.94 14.06
CA GLY A 519 17.50 13.64 13.47
C GLY A 519 17.80 13.23 12.02
N GLY A 520 17.94 14.22 11.13
CA GLY A 520 18.30 14.02 9.72
C GLY A 520 17.69 15.07 8.78
N LEU A 521 17.59 14.71 7.49
CA LEU A 521 16.96 15.54 6.44
C LEU A 521 15.52 15.95 6.77
N LEU A 522 14.81 15.11 7.54
CA LEU A 522 13.43 15.31 8.03
C LEU A 522 13.22 16.61 8.81
N LYS A 523 14.21 17.07 9.59
CA LYS A 523 14.08 18.32 10.37
C LYS A 523 13.87 19.55 9.48
N LYS A 524 14.28 19.48 8.20
CA LYS A 524 14.09 20.58 7.25
C LYS A 524 12.64 20.71 6.75
N PHE A 525 11.74 19.80 7.14
CA PHE A 525 10.34 19.75 6.67
C PHE A 525 9.32 19.87 7.82
N GLU A 526 9.76 20.28 9.02
CA GLU A 526 8.92 20.46 10.22
C GLU A 526 7.75 21.44 9.99
N PHE A 527 7.93 22.44 9.14
CA PHE A 527 6.88 23.41 8.74
C PHE A 527 5.69 22.78 8.01
N LEU A 528 5.79 21.54 7.50
CA LEU A 528 4.65 20.86 6.87
C LEU A 528 3.57 20.47 7.89
N ASN A 529 3.91 20.42 9.18
CA ASN A 529 2.94 20.18 10.25
C ASN A 529 1.89 21.32 10.35
N ASP A 530 2.23 22.53 9.89
CA ASP A 530 1.33 23.70 9.88
C ASP A 530 0.30 23.66 8.73
N TYR A 531 0.38 22.67 7.84
CA TYR A 531 -0.43 22.53 6.61
C TYR A 531 -1.26 21.24 6.58
N VAL A 532 -1.40 20.57 7.72
CA VAL A 532 -2.11 19.30 7.86
C VAL A 532 -3.61 19.55 7.98
N ASP A 533 -4.36 18.95 7.06
CA ASP A 533 -5.83 18.97 6.99
C ASP A 533 -6.40 17.61 7.48
N THR A 534 -7.71 17.45 7.54
CA THR A 534 -8.39 16.22 7.97
C THR A 534 -9.17 15.58 6.82
N SER A 535 -8.96 14.28 6.59
CA SER A 535 -9.72 13.52 5.59
C SER A 535 -11.22 13.49 5.92
N GLU A 536 -12.04 14.09 5.06
CA GLU A 536 -13.52 14.09 5.14
C GLU A 536 -14.10 12.67 5.37
N VAL A 537 -13.46 11.63 4.82
CA VAL A 537 -13.96 10.25 4.82
C VAL A 537 -13.40 9.38 5.94
N THR A 538 -12.20 9.68 6.44
CA THR A 538 -11.51 8.81 7.44
C THR A 538 -11.21 9.49 8.77
N GLY A 539 -11.38 10.81 8.87
CA GLY A 539 -11.01 11.59 10.05
C GLY A 539 -9.50 11.66 10.33
N LYS A 540 -8.67 11.10 9.45
CA LYS A 540 -7.21 11.06 9.61
C LYS A 540 -6.57 12.36 9.18
N PRO A 541 -5.43 12.74 9.78
CA PRO A 541 -4.65 13.87 9.32
C PRO A 541 -3.99 13.54 7.97
N ILE A 542 -4.18 14.45 7.01
CA ILE A 542 -3.68 14.37 5.64
C ILE A 542 -2.89 15.63 5.29
N LEU A 543 -1.90 15.52 4.40
CA LEU A 543 -1.23 16.69 3.81
C LEU A 543 -1.65 16.85 2.35
N PRO A 544 -2.53 17.81 2.00
CA PRO A 544 -2.90 18.08 0.62
C PRO A 544 -1.68 18.44 -0.24
N LEU A 545 -1.39 17.62 -1.26
CA LEU A 545 -0.27 17.81 -2.18
C LEU A 545 -0.69 18.40 -3.52
N SER A 546 -1.93 18.17 -3.96
CA SER A 546 -2.47 18.70 -5.22
C SER A 546 -3.98 18.82 -5.17
N LEU A 547 -4.49 19.90 -5.77
CA LEU A 547 -5.88 20.17 -6.06
C LEU A 547 -6.03 20.43 -7.57
N LYS A 548 -6.94 19.71 -8.22
CA LYS A 548 -7.44 19.99 -9.57
C LYS A 548 -8.93 20.33 -9.47
N GLU A 549 -9.34 21.38 -10.17
CA GLU A 549 -10.74 21.75 -10.34
C GLU A 549 -11.05 21.95 -11.83
N LYS A 550 -12.20 21.45 -12.28
CA LYS A 550 -12.68 21.56 -13.67
C LYS A 550 -14.18 21.83 -13.66
N ILE A 551 -14.64 22.80 -14.44
CA ILE A 551 -16.05 23.05 -14.71
C ILE A 551 -16.28 22.84 -16.20
N SER A 552 -17.34 22.13 -16.54
CA SER A 552 -17.66 21.80 -17.93
C SER A 552 -19.17 21.74 -18.14
N ASN A 553 -19.63 22.30 -19.26
CA ASN A 553 -20.97 22.06 -19.76
C ASN A 553 -20.91 20.80 -20.62
N ILE A 554 -21.77 19.82 -20.34
CA ILE A 554 -21.91 18.60 -21.14
C ILE A 554 -23.18 18.72 -21.97
N TYR A 555 -23.05 18.48 -23.27
CA TYR A 555 -24.14 18.48 -24.23
C TYR A 555 -24.28 17.08 -24.82
N ASN A 556 -25.45 16.47 -24.69
CA ASN A 556 -25.76 15.19 -25.31
C ASN A 556 -26.91 15.38 -26.30
N ARG A 557 -26.76 14.80 -27.50
CA ARG A 557 -27.79 14.72 -28.54
C ARG A 557 -28.02 13.27 -28.92
N LYS A 558 -29.28 12.88 -29.14
CA LYS A 558 -29.67 11.50 -29.49
C LYS A 558 -29.45 11.14 -30.95
N ASP A 559 -29.67 12.08 -31.89
CA ASP A 559 -29.52 11.85 -33.33
C ASP A 559 -28.76 12.99 -34.04
N PRO A 560 -27.65 12.70 -34.75
CA PRO A 560 -26.81 11.52 -34.55
C PRO A 560 -26.24 11.52 -33.13
N ARG A 561 -26.20 10.33 -32.49
CA ARG A 561 -25.86 10.19 -31.07
C ARG A 561 -24.45 10.71 -30.78
N ALA A 562 -24.36 11.79 -30.02
CA ALA A 562 -23.11 12.49 -29.77
C ALA A 562 -23.12 13.17 -28.40
N THR A 563 -21.96 13.14 -27.74
CA THR A 563 -21.66 13.92 -26.53
C THR A 563 -20.56 14.92 -26.85
N ARG A 564 -20.66 16.13 -26.30
CA ARG A 564 -19.64 17.19 -26.35
C ARG A 564 -19.43 17.78 -24.97
N GLU A 565 -18.17 17.92 -24.56
CA GLU A 565 -17.76 18.59 -23.33
C GLU A 565 -17.19 19.98 -23.68
N TYR A 566 -17.68 21.03 -23.02
CA TYR A 566 -17.14 22.39 -23.15
C TYR A 566 -16.64 22.88 -21.79
N ILE A 567 -15.32 22.85 -21.61
CA ILE A 567 -14.63 23.28 -20.39
C ILE A 567 -14.67 24.81 -20.31
N THR A 568 -15.39 25.33 -19.31
CA THR A 568 -15.54 26.78 -19.07
C THR A 568 -14.58 27.30 -17.99
N GLY A 569 -14.03 26.40 -17.17
CA GLY A 569 -13.04 26.73 -16.15
C GLY A 569 -12.18 25.52 -15.82
N MET A 570 -10.86 25.72 -15.68
CA MET A 570 -9.94 24.69 -15.21
C MET A 570 -8.80 25.30 -14.40
N ARG A 571 -8.52 24.72 -13.23
CA ARG A 571 -7.44 25.13 -12.34
C ARG A 571 -6.71 23.93 -11.75
N ARG A 572 -5.40 24.09 -11.51
CA ARG A 572 -4.51 23.10 -10.88
C ARG A 572 -3.59 23.84 -9.92
N ARG A 573 -3.33 23.30 -8.74
CA ARG A 573 -2.38 23.81 -7.73
C ARG A 573 -1.77 22.61 -7.02
N GLY A 574 -0.45 22.40 -7.06
CA GLY A 574 0.14 21.23 -6.39
C GLY A 574 1.59 20.87 -6.73
N LEU A 575 2.03 19.75 -6.17
CA LEU A 575 3.30 19.08 -6.47
C LEU A 575 3.28 18.32 -7.81
N ASP A 576 2.13 18.23 -8.49
CA ASP A 576 2.00 17.69 -9.85
C ASP A 576 2.57 18.62 -10.94
N GLU A 577 2.93 19.86 -10.60
CA GLU A 577 3.70 20.80 -11.42
C GLU A 577 5.13 20.33 -11.78
N ILE A 578 5.54 19.15 -11.31
CA ILE A 578 6.90 18.60 -11.48
C ILE A 578 7.10 17.94 -12.86
N GLY A 579 6.04 17.67 -13.63
CA GLY A 579 6.11 17.01 -14.95
C GLY A 579 5.33 17.69 -16.06
N ASN A 580 5.04 16.97 -17.15
CA ASN A 580 4.09 17.44 -18.17
C ASN A 580 2.66 17.37 -17.60
N GLN A 581 2.20 18.50 -17.06
CA GLN A 581 0.93 18.64 -16.34
C GLN A 581 -0.28 18.10 -17.12
N ASP A 582 -0.27 18.20 -18.45
CA ASP A 582 -1.39 17.77 -19.29
C ASP A 582 -1.38 16.24 -19.47
N ALA A 583 -0.20 15.62 -19.57
CA ALA A 583 -0.08 14.16 -19.54
C ALA A 583 -0.47 13.59 -18.16
N VAL A 584 -0.13 14.26 -17.06
CA VAL A 584 -0.58 13.89 -15.70
C VAL A 584 -2.11 14.01 -15.59
N GLN A 585 -2.70 15.10 -16.11
CA GLN A 585 -4.15 15.24 -16.17
C GLN A 585 -4.81 14.08 -16.93
N THR A 586 -4.35 13.76 -18.16
CA THR A 586 -4.97 12.71 -18.97
C THR A 586 -4.92 11.35 -18.26
N VAL A 587 -3.85 11.05 -17.53
CA VAL A 587 -3.76 9.85 -16.68
C VAL A 587 -4.75 9.91 -15.51
N LEU A 588 -4.81 11.02 -14.77
CA LEU A 588 -5.76 11.16 -13.65
C LEU A 588 -7.21 11.03 -14.14
N GLU A 589 -7.57 11.62 -15.28
CA GLU A 589 -8.91 11.50 -15.87
C GLU A 589 -9.22 10.08 -16.38
N ASP A 590 -8.21 9.28 -16.72
CA ASP A 590 -8.38 7.87 -17.10
C ASP A 590 -8.40 6.92 -15.89
N LEU A 591 -7.75 7.29 -14.78
CA LEU A 591 -7.82 6.57 -13.51
C LEU A 591 -9.14 6.83 -12.77
N PHE A 592 -9.62 8.08 -12.81
CA PHE A 592 -10.83 8.57 -12.16
C PHE A 592 -11.94 8.89 -13.20
N ARG A 593 -12.15 7.99 -14.17
CA ARG A 593 -13.27 8.06 -15.13
C ARG A 593 -14.61 8.17 -14.39
N GLU A 594 -15.60 8.78 -15.05
CA GLU A 594 -16.97 8.82 -14.54
C GLU A 594 -17.56 7.40 -14.40
N ILE A 595 -18.34 7.18 -13.35
CA ILE A 595 -18.97 5.90 -13.05
C ILE A 595 -20.44 5.92 -13.47
N ASP A 596 -20.80 5.06 -14.43
CA ASP A 596 -22.18 4.69 -14.73
C ASP A 596 -22.46 3.30 -14.11
N LEU A 597 -23.41 3.25 -13.19
CA LEU A 597 -23.81 2.02 -12.52
C LEU A 597 -24.59 1.07 -13.44
N TYR A 598 -25.27 1.60 -14.46
CA TYR A 598 -26.14 0.84 -15.36
C TYR A 598 -25.37 0.17 -16.52
N ASP A 599 -24.11 0.54 -16.72
CA ASP A 599 -23.19 -0.17 -17.62
C ASP A 599 -22.84 -1.58 -17.09
N ASN A 600 -22.42 -2.49 -17.99
CA ASN A 600 -22.05 -3.85 -17.60
C ASN A 600 -20.76 -3.93 -16.78
N ASP A 601 -19.83 -3.00 -17.02
CA ASP A 601 -18.54 -2.91 -16.33
C ASP A 601 -18.22 -1.44 -16.03
N ILE A 602 -17.86 -1.15 -14.78
CA ILE A 602 -17.41 0.16 -14.31
C ILE A 602 -15.91 0.26 -14.58
N THR A 603 -15.46 1.27 -15.35
CA THR A 603 -14.04 1.44 -15.68
C THR A 603 -13.37 2.41 -14.72
N LEU A 604 -12.42 1.92 -13.92
CA LEU A 604 -11.66 2.69 -12.93
C LEU A 604 -10.23 2.16 -12.83
N LEU A 605 -9.27 3.02 -12.51
CA LEU A 605 -7.87 2.61 -12.32
C LEU A 605 -7.32 1.77 -13.50
N GLN A 606 -7.65 2.19 -14.74
CA GLN A 606 -7.33 1.48 -16.00
C GLN A 606 -7.85 0.03 -16.11
N ASN A 607 -8.74 -0.39 -15.22
CA ASN A 607 -9.32 -1.72 -15.13
C ASN A 607 -10.86 -1.67 -15.23
N ARG A 608 -11.48 -2.79 -15.60
CA ARG A 608 -12.94 -2.96 -15.65
C ARG A 608 -13.42 -3.82 -14.49
N PHE A 609 -14.30 -3.25 -13.66
CA PHE A 609 -14.93 -3.89 -12.53
C PHE A 609 -16.36 -4.27 -12.90
N VAL A 610 -16.79 -5.51 -12.63
CA VAL A 610 -18.13 -5.95 -13.02
C VAL A 610 -19.18 -5.14 -12.27
N SER A 611 -20.11 -4.48 -12.97
CA SER A 611 -21.18 -3.73 -12.31
C SER A 611 -22.12 -4.66 -11.52
N PRO A 612 -22.60 -4.27 -10.33
CA PRO A 612 -23.68 -4.99 -9.66
C PRO A 612 -25.02 -4.97 -10.42
N LEU A 613 -25.19 -4.16 -11.47
CA LEU A 613 -26.32 -4.25 -12.42
C LEU A 613 -25.96 -4.97 -13.73
N SER A 614 -24.75 -5.51 -13.85
CA SER A 614 -24.28 -6.20 -15.08
C SER A 614 -25.18 -7.36 -15.51
N LYS A 615 -25.19 -7.69 -16.81
CA LYS A 615 -25.83 -8.90 -17.32
C LYS A 615 -25.32 -10.17 -16.63
N ILE A 616 -24.03 -10.23 -16.29
CA ILE A 616 -23.42 -11.34 -15.54
C ILE A 616 -23.47 -11.14 -14.01
N GLY A 617 -24.04 -10.03 -13.53
CA GLY A 617 -24.14 -9.67 -12.11
C GLY A 617 -24.67 -10.81 -11.22
N PRO A 618 -25.82 -11.46 -11.56
CA PRO A 618 -26.34 -12.63 -10.85
C PRO A 618 -25.37 -13.81 -10.70
N ASP A 619 -24.37 -13.93 -11.58
CA ASP A 619 -23.33 -14.98 -11.52
C ASP A 619 -21.99 -14.55 -10.92
N PHE A 620 -21.75 -13.25 -10.81
CA PHE A 620 -20.56 -12.68 -10.20
C PHE A 620 -20.79 -12.29 -8.73
N TYR A 621 -21.98 -11.80 -8.40
CA TYR A 621 -22.38 -11.30 -7.08
C TYR A 621 -23.31 -12.27 -6.33
N LYS A 622 -23.49 -11.99 -5.05
CA LYS A 622 -24.58 -12.47 -4.19
C LYS A 622 -25.39 -11.27 -3.74
N TYR A 623 -26.69 -11.31 -3.96
CA TYR A 623 -27.63 -10.25 -3.61
C TYR A 623 -28.51 -10.63 -2.44
N TYR A 624 -28.81 -9.66 -1.58
CA TYR A 624 -29.67 -9.79 -0.42
C TYR A 624 -30.57 -8.57 -0.33
N LEU A 625 -31.87 -8.78 -0.16
CA LEU A 625 -32.80 -7.72 0.24
C LEU A 625 -32.81 -7.65 1.77
N SER A 626 -32.79 -6.43 2.30
CA SER A 626 -32.99 -6.12 3.71
C SER A 626 -34.29 -5.34 3.90
N ASP A 627 -34.70 -5.16 5.16
CA ASP A 627 -35.87 -4.34 5.50
C ASP A 627 -35.75 -2.91 4.98
N THR A 628 -36.91 -2.28 4.84
CA THR A 628 -37.09 -0.96 4.21
C THR A 628 -36.55 0.17 5.09
N VAL A 629 -35.84 1.13 4.50
CA VAL A 629 -35.23 2.27 5.19
C VAL A 629 -35.68 3.57 4.54
N VAL A 630 -36.00 4.58 5.35
CA VAL A 630 -36.34 5.92 4.85
C VAL A 630 -35.06 6.69 4.53
N VAL A 631 -34.95 7.22 3.32
CA VAL A 631 -33.86 8.06 2.82
C VAL A 631 -34.48 9.31 2.21
N ASP A 632 -34.15 10.49 2.73
CA ASP A 632 -34.64 11.79 2.25
C ASP A 632 -36.16 11.84 2.00
N ASN A 633 -36.92 11.33 2.98
CA ASN A 633 -38.38 11.12 3.02
C ASN A 633 -38.94 9.98 2.15
N ASP A 634 -38.16 9.37 1.25
CA ASP A 634 -38.58 8.20 0.46
C ASP A 634 -38.39 6.89 1.24
N SER A 635 -39.43 6.05 1.31
CA SER A 635 -39.30 4.68 1.83
C SER A 635 -38.64 3.79 0.79
N CYS A 636 -37.41 3.34 1.04
CA CYS A 636 -36.58 2.60 0.09
C CYS A 636 -36.40 1.13 0.48
N ALA A 637 -36.44 0.23 -0.50
CA ALA A 637 -35.88 -1.12 -0.38
C ALA A 637 -34.35 -1.05 -0.39
N VAL A 638 -33.70 -1.81 0.51
CA VAL A 638 -32.23 -1.86 0.60
C VAL A 638 -31.73 -3.16 0.00
N LEU A 639 -31.03 -3.04 -1.14
CA LEU A 639 -30.41 -4.16 -1.85
C LEU A 639 -28.91 -4.18 -1.57
N SER A 640 -28.43 -5.20 -0.84
CA SER A 640 -27.00 -5.42 -0.59
C SER A 640 -26.39 -6.40 -1.60
N PHE A 641 -25.15 -6.14 -2.03
CA PHE A 641 -24.42 -7.01 -2.97
C PHE A 641 -22.96 -7.26 -2.55
N VAL A 642 -22.46 -8.48 -2.79
CA VAL A 642 -21.12 -8.94 -2.41
C VAL A 642 -20.55 -9.87 -3.49
N PRO A 643 -19.29 -9.76 -3.95
CA PRO A 643 -18.72 -10.67 -4.94
C PRO A 643 -18.69 -12.11 -4.42
N ARG A 644 -18.97 -13.10 -5.27
CA ARG A 644 -18.91 -14.53 -4.89
C ARG A 644 -17.50 -14.94 -4.45
N ASN A 645 -16.47 -14.37 -5.08
CA ASN A 645 -15.06 -14.50 -4.68
C ASN A 645 -14.53 -13.11 -4.32
N ASN A 646 -14.15 -12.90 -3.06
CA ASN A 646 -13.66 -11.61 -2.54
C ASN A 646 -12.27 -11.16 -3.06
N ALA A 647 -11.65 -11.90 -3.98
CA ALA A 647 -10.42 -11.47 -4.67
C ALA A 647 -10.66 -10.96 -6.10
N THR A 648 -11.86 -11.11 -6.67
CA THR A 648 -12.15 -10.59 -8.02
C THR A 648 -12.40 -9.08 -8.01
N PHE A 649 -12.42 -8.49 -9.22
CA PHE A 649 -12.55 -7.06 -9.42
C PHE A 649 -14.03 -6.67 -9.31
N GLY A 650 -14.48 -6.51 -8.06
CA GLY A 650 -15.89 -6.32 -7.73
C GLY A 650 -16.13 -5.62 -6.41
N PHE A 651 -17.31 -5.04 -6.29
CA PHE A 651 -17.68 -4.14 -5.20
C PHE A 651 -18.55 -4.82 -4.15
N VAL A 652 -18.40 -4.40 -2.90
CA VAL A 652 -19.30 -4.72 -1.79
C VAL A 652 -20.11 -3.46 -1.50
N GLY A 653 -21.44 -3.51 -1.55
CA GLY A 653 -22.23 -2.28 -1.43
C GLY A 653 -23.71 -2.48 -1.18
N ARG A 654 -24.42 -1.34 -1.18
CA ARG A 654 -25.87 -1.23 -1.02
C ARG A 654 -26.44 -0.24 -2.03
N MET A 655 -27.60 -0.57 -2.60
CA MET A 655 -28.45 0.34 -3.35
C MET A 655 -29.73 0.60 -2.57
N TYR A 656 -30.21 1.84 -2.64
CA TYR A 656 -31.48 2.28 -2.07
C TYR A 656 -32.43 2.61 -3.21
N VAL A 657 -33.54 1.87 -3.31
CA VAL A 657 -34.52 1.96 -4.41
C VAL A 657 -35.89 2.28 -3.81
N PRO A 658 -36.53 3.42 -4.14
CA PRO A 658 -37.83 3.77 -3.60
C PRO A 658 -38.91 2.70 -3.87
N LEU A 659 -39.74 2.46 -2.87
CA LEU A 659 -40.86 1.53 -2.97
C LEU A 659 -41.97 2.12 -3.85
N HIS A 660 -42.72 1.24 -4.51
CA HIS A 660 -43.85 1.60 -5.40
C HIS A 660 -43.47 2.44 -6.64
N ASP A 661 -42.19 2.65 -6.91
CA ASP A 661 -41.74 3.31 -8.14
C ASP A 661 -41.78 2.33 -9.34
N PRO A 662 -42.54 2.62 -10.41
CA PRO A 662 -42.57 1.79 -11.62
C PRO A 662 -41.25 1.81 -12.40
N THR A 663 -40.46 2.88 -12.32
CA THR A 663 -39.15 3.01 -12.98
C THR A 663 -38.03 2.28 -12.24
N MET A 664 -38.21 2.03 -10.93
CA MET A 664 -37.23 1.40 -10.04
C MET A 664 -35.84 2.08 -10.06
N PHE A 665 -35.80 3.42 -10.18
CA PHE A 665 -34.52 4.14 -10.13
C PHE A 665 -33.81 3.97 -8.78
N ILE A 666 -32.49 4.07 -8.81
CA ILE A 666 -31.65 4.03 -7.61
C ILE A 666 -31.54 5.44 -7.07
N ARG A 667 -32.08 5.70 -5.86
CA ARG A 667 -31.98 6.99 -5.15
C ARG A 667 -30.56 7.28 -4.70
N ARG A 668 -29.89 6.25 -4.17
CA ARG A 668 -28.52 6.28 -3.68
C ARG A 668 -27.84 4.93 -3.85
N VAL A 669 -26.54 4.94 -4.11
CA VAL A 669 -25.68 3.76 -4.02
C VAL A 669 -24.43 4.09 -3.20
N THR A 670 -24.02 3.16 -2.34
CA THR A 670 -22.76 3.21 -1.60
C THR A 670 -22.05 1.88 -1.81
N MET A 671 -20.83 1.88 -2.33
CA MET A 671 -20.06 0.66 -2.55
C MET A 671 -18.56 0.84 -2.30
N THR A 672 -17.90 -0.24 -1.90
CA THR A 672 -16.47 -0.27 -1.56
C THR A 672 -15.79 -1.47 -2.22
N LEU A 673 -14.50 -1.35 -2.52
CA LEU A 673 -13.71 -2.49 -3.01
C LEU A 673 -13.53 -3.53 -1.90
N SER A 674 -13.61 -4.82 -2.22
CA SER A 674 -13.37 -5.87 -1.22
C SER A 674 -11.92 -5.82 -0.71
N LYS A 675 -11.71 -5.92 0.61
CA LYS A 675 -10.37 -5.85 1.24
C LYS A 675 -9.35 -6.87 0.69
N ASN A 676 -9.83 -7.97 0.11
CA ASN A 676 -9.01 -9.03 -0.47
C ASN A 676 -8.91 -8.95 -2.00
N ALA A 677 -9.53 -7.96 -2.64
CA ALA A 677 -9.51 -7.79 -4.09
C ALA A 677 -8.07 -7.76 -4.61
N ASN A 678 -7.82 -8.43 -5.73
CA ASN A 678 -6.52 -8.47 -6.39
C ASN A 678 -6.25 -7.18 -7.17
N VAL A 679 -6.47 -6.02 -6.53
CA VAL A 679 -6.08 -4.70 -7.02
C VAL A 679 -4.80 -4.29 -6.29
N ASN A 680 -3.84 -3.78 -7.06
CA ASN A 680 -2.56 -3.29 -6.60
C ASN A 680 -2.68 -1.87 -6.07
N PHE A 681 -1.79 -1.55 -5.14
CA PHE A 681 -1.62 -0.22 -4.58
C PHE A 681 -2.89 0.41 -3.97
N VAL A 682 -4.06 -0.23 -3.96
CA VAL A 682 -5.29 0.24 -3.32
C VAL A 682 -5.47 -0.45 -1.96
N LYS A 683 -5.56 0.35 -0.90
CA LYS A 683 -5.83 -0.05 0.49
C LYS A 683 -7.34 -0.01 0.78
N SER A 684 -8.03 1.01 0.27
CA SER A 684 -9.49 1.09 0.22
C SER A 684 -9.93 1.95 -0.96
N LEU A 685 -11.11 1.65 -1.50
CA LEU A 685 -11.82 2.47 -2.48
C LEU A 685 -13.27 2.51 -2.05
N ASN A 686 -13.83 3.69 -1.88
CA ASN A 686 -15.24 3.94 -1.54
C ASN A 686 -15.86 4.82 -2.62
N PHE A 687 -17.10 4.53 -2.95
CA PHE A 687 -17.88 5.23 -3.95
C PHE A 687 -19.30 5.45 -3.42
N ASP A 688 -19.72 6.70 -3.40
CA ASP A 688 -21.06 7.16 -3.03
C ASP A 688 -21.64 7.98 -4.18
N GLN A 689 -22.84 7.65 -4.62
CA GLN A 689 -23.51 8.35 -5.72
C GLN A 689 -24.99 8.51 -5.42
N GLU A 690 -25.51 9.71 -5.68
CA GLU A 690 -26.87 10.14 -5.39
C GLU A 690 -27.59 10.58 -6.67
N PHE A 691 -28.89 10.30 -6.70
CA PHE A 691 -29.77 10.61 -7.84
C PHE A 691 -31.07 11.23 -7.35
N GLU A 692 -31.62 12.11 -8.19
CA GLU A 692 -32.98 12.64 -8.09
C GLU A 692 -33.83 12.11 -9.25
N ARG A 693 -35.16 12.24 -9.11
CA ARG A 693 -36.14 11.80 -10.11
C ARG A 693 -37.05 12.96 -10.45
N LEU A 694 -37.24 13.23 -11.73
CA LEU A 694 -38.25 14.17 -12.21
C LEU A 694 -39.66 13.56 -12.17
N ASP A 695 -40.68 14.40 -12.31
CA ASP A 695 -42.09 14.00 -12.29
C ASP A 695 -42.44 12.99 -13.41
N ASP A 696 -41.69 13.02 -14.52
CA ASP A 696 -41.85 12.10 -15.65
C ASP A 696 -41.10 10.76 -15.48
N GLY A 697 -40.43 10.55 -14.35
CA GLY A 697 -39.65 9.35 -14.05
C GLY A 697 -38.19 9.38 -14.53
N THR A 698 -37.74 10.46 -15.18
CA THR A 698 -36.33 10.59 -15.60
C THR A 698 -35.41 10.70 -14.38
N ARG A 699 -34.31 9.92 -14.34
CA ARG A 699 -33.30 10.01 -13.29
C ARG A 699 -32.24 11.07 -13.62
N LEU A 700 -31.90 11.90 -12.65
CA LEU A 700 -30.79 12.85 -12.72
C LEU A 700 -29.73 12.44 -11.71
N LYS A 701 -28.49 12.23 -12.16
CA LYS A 701 -27.34 12.06 -11.27
C LYS A 701 -27.01 13.43 -10.68
N THR A 702 -26.90 13.56 -9.36
CA THR A 702 -26.67 14.86 -8.70
C THR A 702 -25.28 14.98 -8.08
N THR A 703 -24.76 13.90 -7.49
CA THR A 703 -23.44 13.86 -6.84
C THR A 703 -22.77 12.50 -7.01
N ASP A 704 -21.46 12.51 -7.22
CA ASP A 704 -20.57 11.34 -7.36
C ASP A 704 -19.30 11.61 -6.51
N ILE A 705 -19.02 10.75 -5.54
CA ILE A 705 -17.86 10.85 -4.63
C ILE A 705 -17.08 9.55 -4.68
N LEU A 706 -15.86 9.61 -5.23
CA LEU A 706 -14.93 8.50 -5.32
C LEU A 706 -13.69 8.79 -4.46
N THR A 707 -13.52 8.01 -3.39
CA THR A 707 -12.39 8.14 -2.46
C THR A 707 -11.51 6.90 -2.50
N ILE A 708 -10.21 7.06 -2.72
CA ILE A 708 -9.23 5.97 -2.83
C ILE A 708 -8.06 6.23 -1.87
N GLU A 709 -7.79 5.29 -0.98
CA GLU A 709 -6.50 5.22 -0.27
C GLU A 709 -5.56 4.32 -1.07
N PHE A 710 -4.46 4.89 -1.56
CA PHE A 710 -3.36 4.13 -2.13
C PHE A 710 -2.27 3.81 -1.08
N GLN A 711 -1.65 2.65 -1.20
CA GLN A 711 -0.45 2.24 -0.46
C GLN A 711 0.47 1.39 -1.36
N VAL A 712 1.56 2.01 -1.82
CA VAL A 712 2.51 1.38 -2.75
C VAL A 712 3.18 0.17 -2.10
N LEU A 713 3.77 0.37 -0.91
CA LEU A 713 4.44 -0.67 -0.12
C LEU A 713 3.86 -0.74 1.31
N PRO A 714 3.82 -1.92 1.95
CA PRO A 714 3.44 -2.03 3.36
C PRO A 714 4.41 -1.22 4.24
N GLY A 715 3.87 -0.32 5.06
CA GLY A 715 4.65 0.49 6.01
C GLY A 715 5.24 1.79 5.45
N THR A 716 5.02 2.11 4.17
CA THR A 716 5.20 3.50 3.68
C THR A 716 3.91 4.31 3.93
N PRO A 717 4.00 5.65 4.02
CA PRO A 717 2.82 6.52 4.02
C PRO A 717 1.85 6.19 2.89
N GLY A 718 0.55 6.36 3.14
CA GLY A 718 -0.48 6.22 2.12
C GLY A 718 -0.59 7.49 1.28
N ILE A 719 -1.19 7.37 0.10
CA ILE A 719 -1.66 8.52 -0.68
C ILE A 719 -3.20 8.49 -0.62
N TYR A 720 -3.81 9.55 -0.13
CA TYR A 720 -5.25 9.77 -0.20
C TYR A 720 -5.59 10.46 -1.53
N ALA A 721 -6.61 9.98 -2.21
CA ALA A 721 -7.17 10.61 -3.39
C ALA A 721 -8.69 10.68 -3.27
N GLN A 722 -9.28 11.82 -3.61
CA GLN A 722 -10.72 12.01 -3.61
C GLN A 722 -11.12 12.77 -4.87
N LYS A 723 -11.95 12.16 -5.70
CA LYS A 723 -12.71 12.84 -6.74
C LYS A 723 -14.11 13.10 -6.21
N TYR A 724 -14.52 14.37 -6.25
CA TYR A 724 -15.86 14.83 -5.94
C TYR A 724 -16.43 15.46 -7.22
N THR A 725 -17.64 15.10 -7.61
CA THR A 725 -18.29 15.63 -8.81
C THR A 725 -19.75 15.93 -8.54
N THR A 726 -20.16 17.16 -8.79
CA THR A 726 -21.55 17.60 -8.77
C THR A 726 -22.06 17.86 -10.17
N TYR A 727 -23.37 17.69 -10.32
CA TYR A 727 -24.10 17.83 -11.57
C TYR A 727 -25.27 18.77 -11.32
N THR A 728 -25.34 19.86 -12.07
CA THR A 728 -26.34 20.93 -11.91
C THR A 728 -26.88 21.37 -13.26
N ASP A 729 -27.88 22.25 -13.27
CA ASP A 729 -28.44 22.88 -14.48
C ASP A 729 -28.93 21.87 -15.53
N HIS A 730 -29.45 20.72 -15.07
CA HIS A 730 -30.00 19.68 -15.94
C HIS A 730 -31.16 20.21 -16.78
N ASN A 731 -31.06 20.09 -18.10
CA ASN A 731 -32.09 20.51 -19.05
C ASN A 731 -32.11 19.57 -20.28
N PHE A 732 -33.21 19.65 -21.04
CA PHE A 732 -33.44 18.83 -22.24
C PHE A 732 -33.63 19.70 -23.50
N ASP A 733 -33.25 20.98 -23.41
CA ASP A 733 -33.33 21.93 -24.52
C ASP A 733 -32.25 21.64 -25.57
N ASN A 734 -32.35 22.27 -26.74
CA ASN A 734 -31.25 22.28 -27.70
C ASN A 734 -30.01 22.89 -27.06
N ALA A 735 -28.83 22.34 -27.35
CA ALA A 735 -27.56 22.89 -26.87
C ALA A 735 -27.45 24.38 -27.24
N ASP A 736 -27.05 25.21 -26.27
CA ASP A 736 -26.75 26.64 -26.47
C ASP A 736 -25.54 26.88 -27.39
N ARG A 737 -24.81 25.80 -27.71
CA ARG A 737 -23.66 25.75 -28.62
C ARG A 737 -23.76 24.61 -29.64
N PRO A 738 -24.70 24.67 -30.61
CA PRO A 738 -24.85 23.61 -31.61
C PRO A 738 -23.58 23.43 -32.47
N GLU A 739 -22.75 24.48 -32.62
CA GLU A 739 -21.51 24.46 -33.40
C GLU A 739 -20.46 23.45 -32.89
N LEU A 740 -20.59 22.98 -31.64
CA LEU A 740 -19.68 21.97 -31.06
C LEU A 740 -19.90 20.58 -31.66
N PHE A 741 -21.08 20.31 -32.24
CA PHE A 741 -21.38 19.04 -32.89
C PHE A 741 -20.77 18.95 -34.29
N ASP A 742 -20.68 20.08 -35.00
CA ASP A 742 -20.12 20.20 -36.35
C ASP A 742 -18.58 20.28 -36.36
N ARG A 743 -17.98 20.61 -35.22
CA ARG A 743 -16.53 20.56 -35.00
C ARG A 743 -16.03 19.12 -34.81
N LEU A 744 -14.78 18.89 -35.23
CA LEU A 744 -14.04 17.66 -34.93
C LEU A 744 -13.61 17.66 -33.46
N GLY A 745 -13.68 16.50 -32.81
CA GLY A 745 -13.34 16.34 -31.41
C GLY A 745 -14.55 16.02 -30.52
N THR A 746 -14.30 15.93 -29.21
CA THR A 746 -15.30 15.58 -28.19
C THR A 746 -15.24 16.49 -26.97
N THR A 747 -14.06 17.03 -26.64
CA THR A 747 -13.84 18.00 -25.58
C THR A 747 -13.23 19.28 -26.15
N TYR A 748 -13.79 20.42 -25.77
CA TYR A 748 -13.32 21.76 -26.12
C TYR A 748 -13.11 22.59 -24.84
N ALA A 749 -12.35 23.67 -24.91
CA ALA A 749 -12.16 24.60 -23.79
C ALA A 749 -12.34 26.05 -24.25
N SER A 750 -12.88 26.90 -23.38
CA SER A 750 -12.90 28.35 -23.63
C SER A 750 -11.49 28.94 -23.54
N ALA A 751 -11.24 30.04 -24.27
CA ALA A 751 -9.93 30.69 -24.29
C ALA A 751 -9.49 31.19 -22.90
N ASP A 752 -10.45 31.51 -22.04
CA ASP A 752 -10.27 31.99 -20.67
C ASP A 752 -10.42 30.88 -19.60
N ALA A 753 -10.60 29.61 -19.98
CA ALA A 753 -10.84 28.52 -19.03
C ALA A 753 -9.74 28.42 -17.95
N PHE A 754 -8.49 28.70 -18.32
CA PHE A 754 -7.33 28.66 -17.43
C PHE A 754 -7.05 29.98 -16.69
N LEU A 755 -7.87 31.02 -16.91
CA LEU A 755 -7.67 32.39 -16.41
C LEU A 755 -8.69 32.80 -15.33
N LYS A 756 -9.46 31.86 -14.81
CA LYS A 756 -10.51 32.10 -13.81
C LYS A 756 -9.95 32.42 -12.42
N ASP A 757 -10.49 33.44 -11.78
CA ASP A 757 -10.07 33.93 -10.46
C ASP A 757 -10.66 33.13 -9.27
N ASP A 758 -10.15 33.39 -8.06
CA ASP A 758 -10.59 32.71 -6.83
C ASP A 758 -12.09 32.96 -6.51
N THR A 759 -12.66 34.09 -6.92
CA THR A 759 -14.09 34.40 -6.70
C THR A 759 -15.00 33.48 -7.52
N PHE A 760 -14.68 33.27 -8.80
CA PHE A 760 -15.38 32.31 -9.67
C PHE A 760 -15.33 30.88 -9.10
N TRP A 761 -14.19 30.44 -8.58
CA TRP A 761 -14.08 29.10 -8.00
C TRP A 761 -14.84 28.94 -6.68
N ASN A 762 -14.94 29.98 -5.86
CA ASN A 762 -15.70 29.94 -4.62
C ASN A 762 -17.22 29.88 -4.86
N ASP A 763 -17.73 30.59 -5.86
CA ASP A 763 -19.14 30.55 -6.28
C ASP A 763 -19.54 29.13 -6.75
N MET A 764 -18.67 28.49 -7.55
CA MET A 764 -18.94 27.20 -8.19
C MET A 764 -18.80 25.97 -7.26
N ARG A 765 -18.21 26.13 -6.07
CA ARG A 765 -18.00 25.03 -5.09
C ARG A 765 -19.27 24.63 -4.33
N GLY A 766 -20.21 25.56 -4.15
CA GLY A 766 -21.41 25.39 -3.33
C GLY A 766 -21.12 25.29 -1.82
N GLU A 767 -22.18 25.25 -1.01
CA GLU A 767 -22.09 25.37 0.47
C GLU A 767 -21.48 24.16 1.19
N LYS A 768 -21.33 23.01 0.52
CA LYS A 768 -20.96 21.71 1.16
C LYS A 768 -19.46 21.38 1.17
N VAL A 769 -18.58 22.23 0.63
CA VAL A 769 -17.14 21.93 0.45
C VAL A 769 -16.25 22.79 1.34
N HIS A 770 -15.88 22.26 2.51
CA HIS A 770 -14.88 22.86 3.39
C HIS A 770 -13.45 22.44 2.98
N PHE A 771 -12.77 23.26 2.18
CA PHE A 771 -11.35 23.08 1.87
C PHE A 771 -10.60 24.41 1.82
N THR A 772 -9.60 24.60 2.68
CA THR A 772 -8.81 25.83 2.80
C THR A 772 -7.71 25.93 1.73
N ASP A 773 -8.15 26.15 0.49
CA ASP A 773 -7.35 26.41 -0.72
C ASP A 773 -6.20 27.44 -0.54
N ARG A 774 -6.33 28.35 0.43
CA ARG A 774 -5.36 29.39 0.78
C ARG A 774 -4.06 28.85 1.40
N GLU A 775 -4.10 27.70 2.04
CA GLU A 775 -2.98 27.15 2.81
C GLU A 775 -1.96 26.45 1.91
N MET A 776 -2.44 25.57 1.01
CA MET A 776 -1.60 24.79 0.09
C MET A 776 -0.70 25.66 -0.82
N GLY A 777 -1.19 26.83 -1.28
CA GLY A 777 -0.37 27.75 -2.08
C GLY A 777 0.87 28.26 -1.32
N SER A 778 0.70 28.59 -0.03
CA SER A 778 1.80 29.01 0.83
C SER A 778 2.72 27.84 1.23
N MET A 779 2.17 26.63 1.42
CA MET A 779 2.94 25.41 1.63
C MET A 779 3.91 25.13 0.47
N LEU A 780 3.43 25.23 -0.77
CA LEU A 780 4.25 25.03 -1.97
C LEU A 780 5.36 26.08 -2.09
N GLN A 781 5.10 27.32 -1.68
CA GLN A 781 6.10 28.39 -1.63
C GLN A 781 7.18 28.09 -0.57
N ALA A 782 6.78 27.63 0.63
CA ALA A 782 7.70 27.22 1.70
C ALA A 782 8.54 25.98 1.30
N LEU A 783 7.93 24.99 0.63
CA LEU A 783 8.64 23.84 0.03
C LEU A 783 9.69 24.31 -0.99
N ARG A 784 9.31 25.16 -1.95
CA ARG A 784 10.23 25.68 -2.99
C ARG A 784 11.35 26.55 -2.44
N ALA A 785 11.16 27.20 -1.29
CA ALA A 785 12.23 27.91 -0.58
C ALA A 785 13.30 26.95 -0.01
N ASN A 786 12.95 25.68 0.24
CA ASN A 786 13.86 24.71 0.83
C ASN A 786 14.85 24.11 -0.19
N THR A 787 16.16 24.24 0.08
CA THR A 787 17.22 23.73 -0.81
C THR A 787 17.21 22.20 -0.96
N ALA A 788 16.82 21.43 0.07
CA ALA A 788 16.72 19.97 -0.06
C ALA A 788 15.57 19.57 -0.99
N TYR A 789 14.42 20.23 -0.86
CA TYR A 789 13.29 20.03 -1.75
C TYR A 789 13.65 20.40 -3.20
N ARG A 790 14.30 21.54 -3.46
CA ARG A 790 14.72 21.92 -4.82
C ARG A 790 15.64 20.89 -5.49
N ILE A 791 16.49 20.20 -4.73
CA ILE A 791 17.35 19.12 -5.26
C ILE A 791 16.51 17.87 -5.58
N ILE A 792 15.57 17.48 -4.71
CA ILE A 792 14.66 16.34 -4.93
C ILE A 792 13.73 16.62 -6.13
N GLU A 793 13.13 17.80 -6.18
CA GLU A 793 12.29 18.29 -7.28
C GLU A 793 13.06 18.28 -8.61
N GLY A 794 14.30 18.77 -8.61
CA GLY A 794 15.17 18.76 -9.79
C GLY A 794 15.53 17.34 -10.25
N GLY A 795 15.84 16.43 -9.33
CA GLY A 795 16.09 15.02 -9.62
C GLY A 795 14.86 14.28 -10.17
N LEU A 796 13.68 14.55 -9.60
CA LEU A 796 12.41 13.97 -10.06
C LEU A 796 12.00 14.53 -11.43
N LYS A 797 12.15 15.86 -11.65
CA LYS A 797 12.02 16.50 -12.97
C LYS A 797 12.92 15.83 -14.00
N LEU A 798 14.16 15.50 -13.63
CA LEU A 798 15.10 14.85 -14.53
C LEU A 798 14.71 13.40 -14.86
N LEU A 799 14.22 12.62 -13.89
CA LEU A 799 13.73 11.27 -14.13
C LEU A 799 12.47 11.24 -15.00
N VAL A 800 11.51 12.14 -14.75
CA VAL A 800 10.20 12.17 -15.44
C VAL A 800 10.31 12.77 -16.84
N SER A 801 11.06 13.88 -17.00
CA SER A 801 11.22 14.50 -18.32
C SER A 801 12.31 13.82 -19.16
N GLY A 802 13.36 13.29 -18.53
CA GLY A 802 14.58 12.83 -19.19
C GLY A 802 15.55 13.95 -19.61
N TYR A 803 15.22 15.23 -19.38
CA TYR A 803 15.93 16.39 -19.94
C TYR A 803 16.34 17.43 -18.88
N VAL A 804 17.54 18.02 -19.04
CA VAL A 804 18.08 19.12 -18.23
C VAL A 804 17.88 20.44 -18.97
N HIS A 805 17.30 21.44 -18.31
CA HIS A 805 16.99 22.74 -18.91
C HIS A 805 18.23 23.65 -18.90
N LEU A 806 18.55 24.32 -20.02
CA LEU A 806 19.75 25.13 -20.15
C LEU A 806 19.44 26.64 -20.03
N GLY A 807 19.80 27.20 -18.87
CA GLY A 807 19.64 28.64 -18.57
C GLY A 807 18.23 29.04 -18.11
N LYS A 808 18.09 30.28 -17.62
CA LYS A 808 16.85 30.78 -16.97
C LYS A 808 15.64 30.91 -17.90
N ALA A 809 15.86 31.03 -19.21
CA ALA A 809 14.81 31.23 -20.20
C ALA A 809 14.33 29.92 -20.86
N ASP A 810 14.88 28.77 -20.43
CA ASP A 810 14.47 27.42 -20.87
C ASP A 810 14.26 27.31 -22.39
N LYS A 811 15.27 27.72 -23.17
CA LYS A 811 15.23 27.75 -24.64
C LYS A 811 15.79 26.49 -25.29
N VAL A 812 16.67 25.80 -24.58
CA VAL A 812 17.42 24.61 -25.01
C VAL A 812 17.48 23.64 -23.84
N GLU A 813 17.35 22.36 -24.12
CA GLU A 813 17.42 21.28 -23.14
C GLU A 813 18.43 20.20 -23.58
N LEU A 814 19.10 19.55 -22.62
CA LEU A 814 20.04 18.45 -22.84
C LEU A 814 19.44 17.11 -22.39
N GLY A 815 19.54 16.07 -23.23
CA GLY A 815 19.01 14.74 -22.96
C GLY A 815 18.67 13.95 -24.24
N PRO A 816 18.09 12.74 -24.13
CA PRO A 816 17.66 12.10 -22.89
C PRO A 816 18.80 11.55 -22.02
N VAL A 817 18.76 11.79 -20.70
CA VAL A 817 19.83 11.35 -19.77
C VAL A 817 20.00 9.83 -19.69
N ASN A 818 18.94 9.05 -19.90
CA ASN A 818 19.00 7.59 -19.94
C ASN A 818 19.70 7.01 -21.19
N THR A 819 20.14 7.87 -22.12
CA THR A 819 20.86 7.48 -23.34
C THR A 819 22.34 7.86 -23.31
N LEU A 820 22.82 8.50 -22.23
CA LEU A 820 24.20 9.02 -22.16
C LEU A 820 25.28 7.93 -22.28
N VAL A 821 24.98 6.73 -21.79
CA VAL A 821 25.87 5.55 -21.85
C VAL A 821 25.03 4.32 -22.18
N SER A 822 25.38 3.64 -23.28
CA SER A 822 24.79 2.37 -23.71
C SER A 822 25.90 1.37 -24.09
N PHE A 823 25.54 0.10 -24.30
CA PHE A 823 26.46 -0.94 -24.74
C PHE A 823 25.85 -1.83 -25.83
N ASN A 824 26.64 -2.16 -26.86
CA ASN A 824 26.31 -3.20 -27.85
C ASN A 824 27.60 -3.85 -28.43
N ASP A 825 27.46 -5.01 -29.09
CA ASP A 825 28.61 -5.82 -29.53
C ASP A 825 29.37 -5.28 -30.75
N VAL A 826 28.81 -4.32 -31.48
CA VAL A 826 29.44 -3.71 -32.65
C VAL A 826 30.26 -2.48 -32.23
N GLU A 827 29.67 -1.59 -31.44
CA GLU A 827 30.23 -0.31 -31.03
C GLU A 827 30.96 -0.36 -29.68
N GLY A 828 30.74 -1.40 -28.87
CA GLY A 828 31.24 -1.51 -27.50
C GLY A 828 30.44 -0.63 -26.54
N THR A 829 31.13 0.02 -25.61
CA THR A 829 30.53 1.12 -24.83
C THR A 829 30.34 2.32 -25.76
N ARG A 830 29.12 2.86 -25.77
CA ARG A 830 28.70 4.01 -26.56
C ARG A 830 28.37 5.16 -25.63
N PHE A 831 29.01 6.30 -25.86
CA PHE A 831 28.74 7.56 -25.16
C PHE A 831 27.96 8.48 -26.09
N ARG A 832 26.86 9.07 -25.62
CA ARG A 832 25.99 9.95 -26.41
C ARG A 832 25.68 11.22 -25.64
N VAL A 833 25.66 12.36 -26.33
CA VAL A 833 25.18 13.65 -25.80
C VAL A 833 24.23 14.24 -26.82
N GLY A 834 23.07 14.70 -26.38
CA GLY A 834 22.05 15.28 -27.24
C GLY A 834 21.24 16.38 -26.55
N GLY A 835 20.41 17.05 -27.34
CA GLY A 835 19.55 18.13 -26.87
C GLY A 835 18.49 18.55 -27.89
N LEU A 836 17.61 19.44 -27.47
CA LEU A 836 16.50 20.00 -28.26
C LEU A 836 16.22 21.46 -27.88
N THR A 837 15.52 22.19 -28.76
CA THR A 837 15.01 23.53 -28.48
C THR A 837 13.54 23.49 -28.06
N THR A 838 13.10 24.49 -27.30
CA THR A 838 11.74 24.58 -26.77
C THR A 838 10.93 25.68 -27.47
N ALA A 839 9.62 25.73 -27.17
CA ALA A 839 8.72 26.79 -27.63
C ALA A 839 9.08 28.20 -27.08
N ASN A 840 10.00 28.30 -26.11
CA ASN A 840 10.53 29.57 -25.61
C ASN A 840 11.63 30.15 -26.51
N LEU A 841 12.21 29.35 -27.42
CA LEU A 841 13.09 29.83 -28.47
C LEU A 841 12.29 30.29 -29.69
N SER A 842 11.34 29.48 -30.14
CA SER A 842 10.39 29.81 -31.20
C SER A 842 9.13 28.95 -31.07
N LYS A 843 7.97 29.55 -31.33
CA LYS A 843 6.67 28.86 -31.33
C LYS A 843 6.45 27.91 -32.50
N HIS A 844 7.25 28.05 -33.56
CA HIS A 844 7.13 27.31 -34.81
C HIS A 844 8.40 26.53 -35.18
N TRP A 845 9.59 27.05 -34.87
CA TRP A 845 10.86 26.41 -35.21
C TRP A 845 11.45 25.60 -34.06
N PHE A 846 11.71 24.33 -34.31
CA PHE A 846 12.30 23.39 -33.37
C PHE A 846 13.54 22.75 -33.97
N ALA A 847 14.60 22.60 -33.18
CA ALA A 847 15.79 21.85 -33.56
C ALA A 847 16.11 20.80 -32.50
N ARG A 848 16.65 19.66 -32.93
CA ARG A 848 17.07 18.54 -32.06
C ARG A 848 18.29 17.87 -32.66
N GLY A 849 19.14 17.30 -31.81
CA GLY A 849 20.28 16.53 -32.30
C GLY A 849 21.02 15.78 -31.21
N TYR A 850 21.96 14.95 -31.65
CA TYR A 850 22.93 14.28 -30.78
C TYR A 850 24.23 13.97 -31.52
N ALA A 851 25.30 13.80 -30.76
CA ALA A 851 26.53 13.15 -31.17
C ALA A 851 26.78 11.95 -30.25
N ALA A 852 27.31 10.86 -30.81
CA ALA A 852 27.67 9.66 -30.08
C ALA A 852 29.01 9.08 -30.58
N TYR A 853 29.73 8.38 -29.71
CA TYR A 853 31.01 7.74 -30.02
C TYR A 853 31.05 6.31 -29.48
N GLY A 854 31.43 5.37 -30.35
CA GLY A 854 31.63 3.95 -30.03
C GLY A 854 33.10 3.64 -29.71
N THR A 855 33.34 2.96 -28.59
CA THR A 855 34.70 2.62 -28.13
C THR A 855 35.37 1.47 -28.87
N LYS A 856 34.61 0.57 -29.51
CA LYS A 856 35.10 -0.62 -30.20
C LYS A 856 35.25 -0.45 -31.72
N ASP A 857 34.43 0.40 -32.32
CA ASP A 857 34.49 0.70 -33.75
C ASP A 857 35.18 2.04 -34.05
N HIS A 858 35.47 2.84 -33.02
CA HIS A 858 36.12 4.14 -33.06
C HIS A 858 35.41 5.18 -33.96
N LYS A 859 34.11 5.01 -34.24
CA LYS A 859 33.34 5.90 -35.09
C LYS A 859 32.43 6.84 -34.30
N TRP A 860 32.35 8.07 -34.78
CA TRP A 860 31.30 9.04 -34.43
C TRP A 860 30.00 8.74 -35.18
N LYS A 861 28.87 8.98 -34.50
CA LYS A 861 27.49 8.90 -34.99
C LYS A 861 26.78 10.18 -34.57
N TYR A 862 25.76 10.59 -35.30
CA TYR A 862 25.06 11.84 -35.02
C TYR A 862 23.67 11.88 -35.64
N SER A 863 22.81 12.75 -35.11
CA SER A 863 21.56 13.18 -35.75
C SER A 863 21.41 14.69 -35.62
N GLY A 864 20.86 15.31 -36.65
CA GLY A 864 20.34 16.68 -36.64
C GLY A 864 18.94 16.70 -37.24
N GLU A 865 18.00 17.34 -36.55
CA GLU A 865 16.59 17.46 -36.88
C GLU A 865 16.20 18.95 -36.78
N ILE A 866 15.52 19.48 -37.80
CA ILE A 866 14.90 20.80 -37.81
C ILE A 866 13.44 20.63 -38.22
N GLU A 867 12.51 21.15 -37.44
CA GLU A 867 11.07 21.05 -37.66
C GLU A 867 10.43 22.44 -37.64
N TYR A 868 9.58 22.69 -38.64
CA TYR A 868 8.68 23.83 -38.70
C TYR A 868 7.24 23.35 -38.46
N SER A 869 6.65 23.79 -37.36
CA SER A 869 5.24 23.57 -37.05
C SER A 869 4.39 24.71 -37.62
N PHE A 870 3.37 24.38 -38.41
CA PHE A 870 2.36 25.32 -38.88
C PHE A 870 1.44 25.77 -37.73
N ASN A 871 1.16 24.87 -36.79
CA ASN A 871 0.42 25.19 -35.55
C ASN A 871 1.35 25.89 -34.54
N GLU A 872 0.86 26.91 -33.83
CA GLU A 872 1.62 27.50 -32.71
C GLU A 872 1.73 26.48 -31.55
N LYS A 873 2.96 26.22 -31.07
CA LYS A 873 3.21 25.23 -30.01
C LYS A 873 3.41 25.89 -28.64
N LYS A 874 2.89 25.28 -27.58
CA LYS A 874 2.94 25.84 -26.22
C LYS A 874 4.29 25.61 -25.54
N ARG A 875 4.82 24.38 -25.62
CA ARG A 875 6.06 23.88 -24.98
C ARG A 875 7.01 23.18 -25.96
N HIS A 876 6.53 22.25 -26.82
CA HIS A 876 7.39 21.44 -27.71
C HIS A 876 6.72 20.99 -29.03
N ALA A 877 7.54 20.63 -30.03
CA ALA A 877 7.09 20.25 -31.39
C ALA A 877 5.97 19.18 -31.43
N TYR A 878 6.15 18.07 -30.70
CA TYR A 878 5.27 16.88 -30.75
C TYR A 878 3.85 17.04 -30.14
N GLU A 879 3.46 18.26 -29.75
CA GLU A 879 2.12 18.52 -29.20
C GLU A 879 1.01 18.16 -30.19
N PHE A 880 -0.06 17.55 -29.71
CA PHE A 880 -1.26 17.30 -30.52
C PHE A 880 -2.14 18.54 -30.63
N PRO A 881 -2.77 18.81 -31.79
CA PRO A 881 -2.54 18.17 -33.09
C PRO A 881 -1.21 18.62 -33.73
N ILE A 882 -0.48 17.66 -34.34
CA ILE A 882 0.70 17.98 -35.16
C ILE A 882 0.25 18.46 -36.55
N HIS A 883 0.79 19.59 -36.98
CA HIS A 883 0.83 19.96 -38.38
C HIS A 883 2.21 20.58 -38.60
N SER A 884 3.14 19.80 -39.15
CA SER A 884 4.55 20.21 -39.27
C SER A 884 5.26 19.57 -40.45
N ILE A 885 6.37 20.18 -40.84
CA ILE A 885 7.36 19.64 -41.76
C ILE A 885 8.73 19.59 -41.08
N ARG A 886 9.42 18.46 -41.18
CA ARG A 886 10.71 18.17 -40.53
C ARG A 886 11.75 17.75 -41.55
N LEU A 887 12.90 18.40 -41.53
CA LEU A 887 14.12 17.93 -42.17
C LEU A 887 14.99 17.24 -41.11
N SER A 888 15.45 16.03 -41.39
CA SER A 888 16.35 15.28 -40.52
C SER A 888 17.52 14.70 -41.29
N HIS A 889 18.66 14.54 -40.63
CA HIS A 889 19.82 13.83 -41.13
C HIS A 889 20.50 13.07 -39.98
N ARG A 890 20.62 11.75 -40.12
CA ARG A 890 21.16 10.83 -39.12
C ARG A 890 22.21 9.92 -39.73
N TYR A 891 23.36 9.77 -39.07
CA TYR A 891 24.31 8.69 -39.30
C TYR A 891 24.43 7.87 -38.02
N ASP A 892 23.95 6.62 -38.05
CA ASP A 892 23.92 5.73 -36.88
C ASP A 892 24.00 4.25 -37.30
N THR A 893 24.01 3.32 -36.35
CA THR A 893 23.84 1.88 -36.61
C THR A 893 22.36 1.52 -36.76
N ASP A 894 22.08 0.50 -37.55
CA ASP A 894 20.74 -0.07 -37.78
C ASP A 894 20.79 -1.59 -37.60
N ALA A 895 19.89 -2.15 -36.79
CA ALA A 895 19.90 -3.56 -36.38
C ALA A 895 18.80 -4.33 -37.11
N LEU A 896 19.21 -5.15 -38.09
CA LEU A 896 18.26 -5.76 -39.03
C LEU A 896 17.34 -6.76 -38.33
N GLY A 897 16.03 -6.53 -38.43
CA GLY A 897 15.01 -7.33 -37.76
C GLY A 897 14.91 -7.13 -36.25
N GLN A 898 15.34 -5.97 -35.71
CA GLN A 898 15.24 -5.63 -34.27
C GLN A 898 14.69 -4.20 -34.07
N ASP A 899 13.40 -4.04 -34.29
CA ASP A 899 12.69 -2.74 -34.20
C ASP A 899 12.10 -2.51 -32.80
N TYR A 900 12.76 -1.69 -31.99
CA TYR A 900 12.30 -1.29 -30.66
C TYR A 900 11.40 -0.04 -30.74
N ALA A 901 10.17 -0.18 -31.22
CA ALA A 901 9.26 0.95 -31.48
C ALA A 901 8.90 1.79 -30.23
N PHE A 902 8.86 1.17 -29.04
CA PHE A 902 8.40 1.81 -27.79
C PHE A 902 9.52 2.29 -26.87
N THR A 903 10.79 2.15 -27.25
CA THR A 903 11.92 2.50 -26.39
C THR A 903 13.14 2.86 -27.24
N ASN A 904 13.85 3.93 -26.91
CA ASN A 904 15.06 4.30 -27.63
C ASN A 904 16.06 3.11 -27.61
N PRO A 905 16.60 2.65 -28.77
CA PRO A 905 17.57 1.56 -28.84
C PRO A 905 18.80 1.76 -27.94
N ASP A 906 19.17 3.03 -27.66
CA ASP A 906 20.25 3.41 -26.73
C ASP A 906 19.87 3.34 -25.25
N ASN A 907 18.70 2.80 -24.88
CA ASN A 907 18.34 2.63 -23.49
C ASN A 907 19.22 1.54 -22.85
N ILE A 908 19.94 1.91 -21.78
CA ILE A 908 20.85 1.03 -21.02
C ILE A 908 20.23 -0.33 -20.62
N PHE A 909 18.90 -0.41 -20.41
CA PHE A 909 18.22 -1.67 -20.09
C PHE A 909 18.13 -2.65 -21.28
N LEU A 910 18.21 -2.17 -22.53
CA LEU A 910 18.23 -3.00 -23.75
C LEU A 910 19.61 -3.59 -24.05
N SER A 911 20.66 -3.15 -23.36
CA SER A 911 22.01 -3.73 -23.45
C SER A 911 22.12 -5.11 -22.79
N LEU A 912 21.11 -5.57 -22.05
CA LEU A 912 21.05 -6.91 -21.45
C LEU A 912 20.44 -7.94 -22.42
N LYS A 913 21.23 -8.41 -23.38
CA LYS A 913 20.82 -9.35 -24.43
C LYS A 913 21.13 -10.81 -24.08
N ARG A 914 20.32 -11.74 -24.62
CA ARG A 914 20.45 -13.21 -24.46
C ARG A 914 21.59 -13.84 -25.26
N MET A 915 22.04 -13.15 -26.31
CA MET A 915 23.13 -13.56 -27.20
C MET A 915 23.81 -12.30 -27.76
N SER A 916 25.00 -12.46 -28.31
CA SER A 916 25.73 -11.38 -28.98
C SER A 916 24.99 -10.88 -30.21
N ASP A 917 24.87 -9.57 -30.35
CA ASP A 917 24.15 -8.93 -31.44
C ASP A 917 25.08 -8.22 -32.42
N THR A 918 25.46 -8.94 -33.47
CA THR A 918 26.37 -8.45 -34.52
C THR A 918 25.68 -8.13 -35.85
N LEU A 919 24.37 -8.34 -35.94
CA LEU A 919 23.61 -8.22 -37.20
C LEU A 919 23.17 -6.76 -37.45
N MET A 920 24.16 -5.87 -37.49
CA MET A 920 23.97 -4.43 -37.70
C MET A 920 24.73 -3.92 -38.92
N ILE A 921 24.18 -2.88 -39.54
CA ILE A 921 24.78 -2.08 -40.60
C ILE A 921 25.00 -0.64 -40.11
N TYR A 922 25.80 0.16 -40.81
CA TYR A 922 25.77 1.61 -40.63
C TYR A 922 24.77 2.21 -41.61
N GLN A 923 24.00 3.20 -41.19
CA GLN A 923 22.97 3.82 -42.00
C GLN A 923 23.05 5.35 -41.89
N GLN A 924 23.21 5.99 -43.05
CA GLN A 924 22.95 7.42 -43.24
C GLN A 924 21.52 7.56 -43.77
N LYS A 925 20.70 8.38 -43.11
CA LYS A 925 19.34 8.72 -43.55
C LYS A 925 19.17 10.23 -43.50
N THR A 926 18.88 10.84 -44.65
CA THR A 926 18.38 12.22 -44.75
C THR A 926 16.90 12.14 -45.11
N ALA A 927 16.01 12.77 -44.34
CA ALA A 927 14.57 12.68 -44.59
C ALA A 927 13.86 14.03 -44.45
N LEU A 928 12.94 14.29 -45.38
CA LEU A 928 11.93 15.34 -45.28
C LEU A 928 10.59 14.68 -44.98
N GLU A 929 10.01 15.00 -43.83
CA GLU A 929 8.80 14.39 -43.28
C GLU A 929 7.72 15.46 -43.12
N TYR A 930 6.52 15.23 -43.65
CA TYR A 930 5.32 16.02 -43.40
C TYR A 930 4.37 15.19 -42.54
N THR A 931 3.85 15.78 -41.46
CA THR A 931 2.88 15.15 -40.57
C THR A 931 1.70 16.08 -40.36
N LEU A 932 0.49 15.56 -40.62
CA LEU A 932 -0.79 16.20 -40.31
C LEU A 932 -1.60 15.25 -39.43
N GLU A 933 -2.03 15.74 -38.28
CA GLU A 933 -2.94 15.07 -37.36
C GLU A 933 -4.14 15.97 -37.10
N LEU A 934 -5.32 15.36 -37.05
CA LEU A 934 -6.58 16.04 -36.82
C LEU A 934 -7.14 15.68 -35.44
N GLU A 935 -7.99 16.54 -34.90
CA GLU A 935 -8.58 16.40 -33.55
C GLU A 935 -9.47 15.15 -33.38
N ASN A 936 -9.82 14.48 -34.47
CA ASN A 936 -10.53 13.19 -34.50
C ASN A 936 -9.59 11.95 -34.51
N ASN A 937 -8.30 12.13 -34.21
CA ASN A 937 -7.26 11.10 -34.24
C ASN A 937 -7.01 10.47 -35.64
N LEU A 938 -7.35 11.16 -36.72
CA LEU A 938 -6.86 10.84 -38.06
C LEU A 938 -5.49 11.49 -38.28
N SER A 939 -4.52 10.71 -38.72
CA SER A 939 -3.14 11.13 -38.99
C SER A 939 -2.73 10.75 -40.41
N PHE A 940 -2.21 11.72 -41.15
CA PHE A 940 -1.56 11.55 -42.45
C PHE A 940 -0.09 11.92 -42.33
N GLY A 941 0.79 10.98 -42.66
CA GLY A 941 2.23 11.19 -42.78
C GLY A 941 2.67 10.97 -44.22
N ALA A 942 3.53 11.86 -44.72
CA ALA A 942 4.23 11.67 -45.99
C ALA A 942 5.72 11.97 -45.77
N SER A 943 6.61 11.13 -46.27
CA SER A 943 8.05 11.37 -46.18
C SER A 943 8.76 11.01 -47.46
N VAL A 944 9.80 11.78 -47.79
CA VAL A 944 10.84 11.38 -48.75
C VAL A 944 12.14 11.28 -47.99
N SER A 945 12.82 10.14 -48.10
CA SER A 945 14.14 9.93 -47.53
C SER A 945 15.14 9.64 -48.62
N HIS A 946 16.41 9.95 -48.38
CA HIS A 946 17.54 9.32 -49.04
C HIS A 946 18.27 8.49 -47.96
N ILE A 947 18.41 7.20 -48.21
CA ILE A 947 19.03 6.24 -47.31
C ILE A 947 20.24 5.63 -48.01
N ARG A 948 21.35 5.60 -47.27
CA ARG A 948 22.58 4.91 -47.59
C ARG A 948 22.90 3.93 -46.47
N GLN A 949 23.00 2.66 -46.79
CA GLN A 949 23.41 1.59 -45.89
C GLN A 949 24.84 1.18 -46.23
N ASP A 950 25.81 1.37 -45.33
CA ASP A 950 27.18 0.90 -45.51
C ASP A 950 27.36 -0.50 -44.88
N ALA A 951 28.01 -1.40 -45.62
CA ALA A 951 28.28 -2.77 -45.18
C ALA A 951 29.17 -2.82 -43.93
N THR A 952 28.94 -3.81 -43.06
CA THR A 952 29.82 -4.12 -41.93
C THR A 952 30.58 -5.43 -42.15
N ARG A 953 31.55 -5.73 -41.29
CA ARG A 953 32.26 -7.02 -41.33
C ARG A 953 31.35 -8.23 -41.07
N TYR A 954 30.16 -8.01 -40.53
CA TYR A 954 29.18 -9.05 -40.19
C TYR A 954 28.04 -9.12 -41.21
N ILE A 955 27.62 -7.97 -41.76
CA ILE A 955 26.66 -7.86 -42.87
C ILE A 955 27.38 -7.31 -44.12
N PRO A 956 28.11 -8.14 -44.88
CA PRO A 956 28.70 -7.74 -46.14
C PRO A 956 27.71 -7.90 -47.30
N PHE A 957 27.65 -6.94 -48.21
CA PHE A 957 26.83 -7.05 -49.42
C PHE A 957 27.63 -7.76 -50.52
N ILE A 958 27.46 -9.08 -50.63
CA ILE A 958 28.19 -9.96 -51.57
C ILE A 958 27.21 -10.59 -52.56
N TYR A 959 27.55 -10.65 -53.85
CA TYR A 959 26.76 -11.32 -54.88
C TYR A 959 27.17 -12.78 -55.10
N SER A 960 26.36 -13.54 -55.84
CA SER A 960 26.63 -14.94 -56.19
C SER A 960 27.92 -15.15 -57.01
N ASP A 961 28.45 -14.11 -57.67
CA ASP A 961 29.73 -14.12 -58.38
C ASP A 961 30.94 -13.71 -57.50
N GLY A 962 30.70 -13.46 -56.20
CA GLY A 962 31.71 -13.00 -55.25
C GLY A 962 32.01 -11.50 -55.29
N SER A 963 31.40 -10.74 -56.22
CA SER A 963 31.54 -9.28 -56.25
C SER A 963 30.91 -8.62 -55.01
N ARG A 964 31.46 -7.49 -54.58
CA ARG A 964 31.10 -6.83 -53.32
C ARG A 964 30.62 -5.40 -53.54
N LEU A 965 29.53 -5.03 -52.87
CA LEU A 965 29.11 -3.65 -52.67
C LEU A 965 29.61 -3.15 -51.32
N SER A 966 30.15 -1.93 -51.30
CA SER A 966 30.47 -1.23 -50.04
C SER A 966 29.23 -0.63 -49.38
N HIS A 967 28.20 -0.30 -50.17
CA HIS A 967 26.98 0.36 -49.71
C HIS A 967 25.77 0.06 -50.61
N LEU A 968 24.57 0.31 -50.08
CA LEU A 968 23.29 0.32 -50.79
C LEU A 968 22.65 1.70 -50.62
N ASP A 969 22.36 2.38 -51.73
CA ASP A 969 21.67 3.67 -51.76
C ASP A 969 20.25 3.52 -52.32
N TYR A 970 19.27 4.23 -51.76
CA TYR A 970 17.90 4.31 -52.26
C TYR A 970 17.16 5.53 -51.69
N THR A 971 16.12 5.97 -52.42
CA THR A 971 15.36 7.18 -52.07
C THR A 971 13.87 6.85 -51.95
N PRO A 972 13.40 6.37 -50.79
CA PRO A 972 12.01 5.98 -50.60
C PRO A 972 11.08 7.18 -50.33
N PHE A 973 9.92 7.14 -50.98
CA PHE A 973 8.72 7.91 -50.66
C PHE A 973 7.79 7.02 -49.84
N THR A 974 7.42 7.45 -48.63
CA THR A 974 6.48 6.70 -47.76
C THR A 974 5.27 7.55 -47.45
N VAL A 975 4.08 6.97 -47.63
CA VAL A 975 2.80 7.54 -47.19
C VAL A 975 2.23 6.63 -46.11
N THR A 976 1.78 7.23 -45.00
CA THR A 976 1.16 6.52 -43.88
C THR A 976 -0.17 7.19 -43.55
N LEU A 977 -1.23 6.41 -43.45
CA LEU A 977 -2.53 6.83 -42.93
C LEU A 977 -2.81 6.02 -41.66
N ARG A 978 -3.06 6.73 -40.55
CA ARG A 978 -3.42 6.13 -39.26
C ARG A 978 -4.72 6.73 -38.76
N TYR A 979 -5.61 5.89 -38.24
CA TYR A 979 -6.88 6.30 -37.66
C TYR A 979 -7.10 5.60 -36.32
N ALA A 980 -7.22 6.38 -35.26
CA ALA A 980 -7.31 5.88 -33.87
C ALA A 980 -8.42 6.61 -33.08
N PRO A 981 -9.69 6.51 -33.50
CA PRO A 981 -10.76 7.37 -33.00
C PRO A 981 -10.95 7.27 -31.48
N GLY A 982 -10.79 8.41 -30.79
CA GLY A 982 -10.93 8.49 -29.33
C GLY A 982 -9.72 8.00 -28.54
N GLU A 983 -8.57 7.78 -29.19
CA GLU A 983 -7.32 7.42 -28.52
C GLU A 983 -6.86 8.52 -27.55
N LYS A 984 -6.62 8.14 -26.29
CA LYS A 984 -5.99 8.97 -25.27
C LYS A 984 -4.53 8.58 -25.10
N PHE A 985 -3.63 9.55 -25.11
CA PHE A 985 -2.18 9.32 -25.02
C PHE A 985 -1.47 10.37 -24.15
N MET A 986 -0.45 9.93 -23.42
CA MET A 986 0.53 10.81 -22.79
C MET A 986 1.50 11.33 -23.85
N GLN A 987 1.72 12.65 -23.87
CA GLN A 987 2.69 13.28 -24.74
C GLN A 987 4.01 13.47 -23.99
N THR A 988 5.09 12.85 -24.49
CA THR A 988 6.46 13.17 -24.09
C THR A 988 7.07 14.14 -25.11
N LYS A 989 8.26 14.69 -24.81
CA LYS A 989 8.99 15.58 -25.73
C LYS A 989 9.48 14.89 -27.02
N THR A 990 9.34 13.56 -27.14
CA THR A 990 9.94 12.76 -28.24
C THR A 990 9.01 11.73 -28.89
N HIS A 991 7.98 11.28 -28.18
CA HIS A 991 7.02 10.26 -28.63
C HIS A 991 5.75 10.32 -27.77
N ARG A 992 4.71 9.59 -28.19
CA ARG A 992 3.47 9.44 -27.44
C ARG A 992 3.34 8.03 -26.91
N VAL A 993 2.71 7.89 -25.75
CA VAL A 993 2.40 6.60 -25.13
C VAL A 993 0.89 6.53 -24.95
N PRO A 994 0.16 5.56 -25.53
CA PRO A 994 -1.27 5.43 -25.31
C PRO A 994 -1.54 5.16 -23.82
N VAL A 995 -2.51 5.87 -23.23
CA VAL A 995 -2.89 5.70 -21.82
C VAL A 995 -3.62 4.36 -21.62
N ASN A 996 -4.34 3.92 -22.64
CA ASN A 996 -5.02 2.63 -22.73
C ASN A 996 -5.19 2.24 -24.21
N LEU A 997 -5.62 1.00 -24.46
CA LEU A 997 -5.84 0.44 -25.80
C LEU A 997 -7.35 0.20 -26.09
N ASP A 998 -8.25 0.98 -25.47
CA ASP A 998 -9.71 0.86 -25.68
C ASP A 998 -10.10 1.22 -27.13
N ALA A 999 -9.46 2.25 -27.70
CA ALA A 999 -9.67 2.70 -29.07
C ALA A 999 -9.02 1.73 -30.08
N PRO A 1000 -9.71 1.36 -31.17
CA PRO A 1000 -9.09 0.62 -32.25
C PRO A 1000 -8.10 1.52 -33.00
N ILE A 1001 -6.89 1.02 -33.24
CA ILE A 1001 -5.89 1.70 -34.07
C ILE A 1001 -5.81 0.95 -35.39
N PHE A 1002 -6.08 1.65 -36.49
CA PHE A 1002 -5.86 1.19 -37.86
C PHE A 1002 -4.70 1.99 -38.45
N GLN A 1003 -3.77 1.31 -39.12
CA GLN A 1003 -2.70 1.99 -39.85
C GLN A 1003 -2.37 1.25 -41.14
N ILE A 1004 -2.26 1.99 -42.24
CA ILE A 1004 -1.73 1.53 -43.51
C ILE A 1004 -0.54 2.40 -43.90
N SER A 1005 0.56 1.78 -44.31
CA SER A 1005 1.73 2.45 -44.89
C SER A 1005 2.03 1.87 -46.26
N HIS A 1006 2.54 2.72 -47.15
CA HIS A 1006 3.03 2.32 -48.46
C HIS A 1006 4.34 3.04 -48.74
N THR A 1007 5.39 2.29 -49.05
CA THR A 1007 6.73 2.79 -49.34
C THR A 1007 7.12 2.42 -50.76
N TYR A 1008 7.44 3.42 -51.57
CA TYR A 1008 7.92 3.28 -52.94
C TYR A 1008 9.27 4.00 -53.12
N ALA A 1009 10.31 3.29 -53.55
CA ALA A 1009 11.57 3.86 -54.01
C ALA A 1009 11.81 3.42 -55.46
N PRO A 1010 11.98 4.34 -56.42
CA PRO A 1010 12.28 3.97 -57.79
C PRO A 1010 13.68 3.35 -57.91
N GLY A 1011 13.81 2.27 -58.70
CA GLY A 1011 15.10 1.69 -59.06
C GLY A 1011 15.69 2.27 -60.35
N GLY A 1012 16.94 1.88 -60.64
CA GLY A 1012 17.68 2.28 -61.84
C GLY A 1012 18.22 3.71 -61.77
N LYS A 1013 18.74 4.19 -62.92
CA LYS A 1013 19.40 5.51 -63.04
C LYS A 1013 18.53 6.68 -62.57
N LEU A 1014 17.20 6.57 -62.67
CA LEU A 1014 16.27 7.63 -62.29
C LEU A 1014 16.09 7.77 -60.77
N GLY A 1015 16.32 6.69 -60.00
CA GLY A 1015 16.09 6.65 -58.55
C GLY A 1015 17.36 6.58 -57.70
N GLY A 1016 18.53 6.54 -58.32
CA GLY A 1016 19.82 6.45 -57.62
C GLY A 1016 20.14 5.08 -57.01
N SER A 1017 19.22 4.11 -57.10
CA SER A 1017 19.40 2.75 -56.56
C SER A 1017 19.53 1.70 -57.67
N LYS A 1018 20.18 0.56 -57.37
CA LYS A 1018 20.08 -0.63 -58.21
C LYS A 1018 18.70 -1.30 -58.13
N TYR A 1019 17.92 -1.04 -57.08
CA TYR A 1019 16.69 -1.78 -56.78
C TYR A 1019 15.48 -0.87 -56.65
N THR A 1020 14.32 -1.36 -57.06
CA THR A 1020 13.03 -0.76 -56.71
C THR A 1020 12.61 -1.30 -55.35
N ILE A 1021 12.08 -0.45 -54.48
CA ILE A 1021 11.36 -0.86 -53.27
C ILE A 1021 9.90 -0.48 -53.49
N ASN A 1022 8.99 -1.40 -53.27
CA ASN A 1022 7.56 -1.18 -53.32
C ASN A 1022 6.94 -2.13 -52.30
N LYS A 1023 6.61 -1.62 -51.11
CA LYS A 1023 6.02 -2.40 -50.02
C LYS A 1023 4.80 -1.72 -49.43
N THR A 1024 3.78 -2.52 -49.11
CA THR A 1024 2.57 -2.08 -48.40
C THR A 1024 2.49 -2.83 -47.08
N GLU A 1025 2.23 -2.12 -45.99
CA GLU A 1025 1.99 -2.70 -44.67
C GLU A 1025 0.65 -2.23 -44.12
N VAL A 1026 -0.08 -3.13 -43.48
CA VAL A 1026 -1.36 -2.85 -42.82
C VAL A 1026 -1.28 -3.41 -41.41
N SER A 1027 -1.78 -2.65 -40.43
CA SER A 1027 -1.84 -3.08 -39.04
C SER A 1027 -3.15 -2.68 -38.37
N PHE A 1028 -3.57 -3.52 -37.43
CA PHE A 1028 -4.72 -3.34 -36.57
C PHE A 1028 -4.33 -3.67 -35.13
N GLN A 1029 -4.68 -2.80 -34.19
CA GLN A 1029 -4.46 -2.99 -32.77
C GLN A 1029 -5.72 -2.65 -31.97
N LYS A 1030 -6.09 -3.50 -31.00
CA LYS A 1030 -7.23 -3.28 -30.11
C LYS A 1030 -7.16 -4.11 -28.82
N ARG A 1031 -7.61 -3.56 -27.70
CA ARG A 1031 -7.98 -4.33 -26.49
C ARG A 1031 -9.42 -4.84 -26.56
N PHE A 1032 -9.59 -6.13 -26.37
CA PHE A 1032 -10.87 -6.81 -26.24
C PHE A 1032 -11.12 -7.18 -24.78
N TRP A 1033 -12.07 -6.50 -24.14
CA TRP A 1033 -12.44 -6.78 -22.75
C TRP A 1033 -13.40 -7.96 -22.66
N LEU A 1034 -13.13 -8.87 -21.72
CA LEU A 1034 -13.90 -10.09 -21.45
C LEU A 1034 -14.62 -10.01 -20.09
N SER A 1035 -14.97 -8.79 -19.67
CA SER A 1035 -15.59 -8.47 -18.37
C SER A 1035 -14.85 -9.15 -17.21
N ALA A 1036 -15.51 -10.02 -16.44
CA ALA A 1036 -14.95 -10.76 -15.30
C ALA A 1036 -13.69 -11.59 -15.61
N PHE A 1037 -13.42 -11.91 -16.88
CA PHE A 1037 -12.29 -12.73 -17.32
C PHE A 1037 -11.09 -11.91 -17.80
N GLY A 1038 -11.05 -10.59 -17.55
CA GLY A 1038 -9.92 -9.75 -17.93
C GLY A 1038 -10.00 -9.28 -19.38
N TYR A 1039 -8.89 -9.30 -20.13
CA TYR A 1039 -8.85 -8.74 -21.49
C TYR A 1039 -7.75 -9.34 -22.37
N VAL A 1040 -7.94 -9.26 -23.69
CA VAL A 1040 -6.94 -9.63 -24.72
C VAL A 1040 -6.47 -8.37 -25.42
N ASP A 1041 -5.17 -8.08 -25.35
CA ASP A 1041 -4.52 -7.15 -26.26
C ASP A 1041 -4.18 -7.89 -27.56
N ALA A 1042 -4.72 -7.42 -28.68
CA ALA A 1042 -4.48 -8.00 -29.99
C ALA A 1042 -3.81 -7.00 -30.93
N VAL A 1043 -2.69 -7.42 -31.52
CA VAL A 1043 -2.05 -6.73 -32.65
C VAL A 1043 -1.98 -7.71 -33.82
N VAL A 1044 -2.43 -7.27 -34.99
CA VAL A 1044 -2.34 -8.02 -36.24
C VAL A 1044 -1.68 -7.12 -37.28
N LYS A 1045 -0.68 -7.65 -37.99
CA LYS A 1045 -0.02 -6.98 -39.12
C LYS A 1045 0.00 -7.86 -40.34
N GLY A 1046 -0.03 -7.26 -41.51
CA GLY A 1046 0.27 -7.93 -42.78
C GLY A 1046 1.05 -7.00 -43.69
N ALA A 1047 2.02 -7.52 -44.44
CA ALA A 1047 2.72 -6.74 -45.44
C ALA A 1047 3.12 -7.58 -46.65
N HIS A 1048 3.35 -6.88 -47.77
CA HIS A 1048 3.80 -7.47 -49.02
C HIS A 1048 4.77 -6.53 -49.75
N VAL A 1049 5.85 -7.09 -50.29
CA VAL A 1049 6.84 -6.43 -51.15
C VAL A 1049 6.55 -6.81 -52.60
N TRP A 1050 6.00 -5.86 -53.35
CA TRP A 1050 5.61 -6.03 -54.75
C TRP A 1050 6.84 -6.16 -55.67
N SER A 1051 7.92 -5.46 -55.35
CA SER A 1051 9.16 -5.36 -56.13
C SER A 1051 10.18 -6.49 -55.89
N THR A 1052 11.23 -6.49 -56.72
CA THR A 1052 12.50 -7.22 -56.49
C THR A 1052 13.45 -6.32 -55.70
N THR A 1053 13.82 -6.73 -54.49
CA THR A 1053 14.37 -5.85 -53.44
C THR A 1053 15.44 -6.58 -52.60
N PRO A 1054 16.54 -5.91 -52.17
CA PRO A 1054 17.58 -6.53 -51.36
C PRO A 1054 17.08 -6.89 -49.96
N PHE A 1055 17.73 -7.86 -49.31
CA PHE A 1055 17.29 -8.43 -48.04
C PHE A 1055 17.15 -7.42 -46.89
N THR A 1056 17.85 -6.28 -46.94
CA THR A 1056 17.76 -5.22 -45.92
C THR A 1056 16.42 -4.49 -45.94
N GLU A 1057 15.64 -4.60 -47.01
CA GLU A 1057 14.31 -3.99 -47.19
C GLU A 1057 13.20 -5.03 -47.39
N LEU A 1058 13.51 -6.32 -47.19
CA LEU A 1058 12.53 -7.40 -47.10
C LEU A 1058 11.87 -7.45 -45.71
N LEU A 1059 10.78 -8.20 -45.58
CA LEU A 1059 10.00 -8.33 -44.36
C LEU A 1059 10.69 -9.34 -43.44
N ILE A 1060 11.37 -8.82 -42.41
CA ILE A 1060 12.06 -9.59 -41.39
C ILE A 1060 11.22 -9.50 -40.10
N PRO A 1061 10.76 -10.63 -39.51
CA PRO A 1061 10.00 -10.59 -38.27
C PRO A 1061 10.82 -10.02 -37.11
N ASN A 1062 10.23 -9.10 -36.36
CA ASN A 1062 10.90 -8.38 -35.28
C ASN A 1062 11.35 -9.33 -34.14
N ALA A 1063 12.66 -9.51 -33.99
CA ALA A 1063 13.28 -10.36 -32.99
C ALA A 1063 13.62 -9.57 -31.72
N ASN A 1064 13.31 -10.13 -30.54
CA ASN A 1064 13.71 -9.55 -29.27
C ASN A 1064 14.86 -10.35 -28.64
N LEU A 1065 16.06 -9.79 -28.70
CA LEU A 1065 17.24 -10.33 -28.00
C LEU A 1065 17.31 -9.95 -26.52
N SER A 1066 16.55 -8.97 -26.03
CA SER A 1066 16.58 -8.55 -24.63
C SER A 1066 15.89 -9.58 -23.72
N TYR A 1067 16.34 -9.66 -22.45
CA TYR A 1067 15.58 -10.35 -21.41
C TYR A 1067 14.28 -9.62 -21.04
N THR A 1068 14.15 -8.33 -21.38
CA THR A 1068 12.92 -7.56 -21.19
C THR A 1068 11.84 -7.95 -22.20
N ILE A 1069 10.59 -8.19 -21.77
CA ILE A 1069 9.45 -8.33 -22.69
C ILE A 1069 9.28 -7.01 -23.46
N GLN A 1070 9.17 -7.11 -24.78
CA GLN A 1070 8.86 -6.01 -25.68
C GLN A 1070 7.55 -6.34 -26.43
N PRO A 1071 6.64 -5.36 -26.63
CA PRO A 1071 5.48 -5.55 -27.50
C PRO A 1071 5.90 -5.85 -28.94
N GLU A 1072 5.05 -6.51 -29.72
CA GLU A 1072 5.18 -6.61 -31.19
C GLU A 1072 6.53 -7.20 -31.67
N SER A 1073 7.09 -8.13 -30.89
CA SER A 1073 8.37 -8.77 -31.14
C SER A 1073 8.38 -10.21 -30.64
N PHE A 1074 9.17 -11.07 -31.28
CA PHE A 1074 9.29 -12.49 -30.95
C PHE A 1074 10.45 -12.74 -29.98
N ALA A 1075 10.16 -13.39 -28.85
CA ALA A 1075 11.12 -13.60 -27.79
C ALA A 1075 12.18 -14.66 -28.12
N LEU A 1076 11.83 -15.69 -28.92
CA LEU A 1076 12.72 -16.83 -29.20
C LEU A 1076 13.23 -16.88 -30.65
N LEU A 1077 12.78 -15.97 -31.52
CA LEU A 1077 13.24 -15.83 -32.90
C LEU A 1077 14.63 -15.15 -32.91
N THR A 1078 15.56 -15.66 -33.71
CA THR A 1078 16.87 -14.99 -33.92
C THR A 1078 16.76 -13.95 -35.05
N PRO A 1079 17.39 -12.76 -34.96
CA PRO A 1079 17.27 -11.75 -36.00
C PRO A 1079 17.66 -12.31 -37.36
N MET A 1080 16.91 -11.97 -38.41
CA MET A 1080 17.05 -12.50 -39.76
C MET A 1080 16.87 -14.03 -39.92
N GLU A 1081 16.36 -14.77 -38.91
CA GLU A 1081 16.06 -16.21 -39.04
C GLU A 1081 15.07 -16.51 -40.15
N PHE A 1082 14.08 -15.64 -40.33
CA PHE A 1082 13.16 -15.68 -41.47
C PHE A 1082 13.25 -14.35 -42.22
N ILE A 1083 13.42 -14.44 -43.54
CA ILE A 1083 13.40 -13.30 -44.45
C ILE A 1083 12.30 -13.59 -45.47
N THR A 1084 11.31 -12.70 -45.57
CA THR A 1084 10.11 -12.92 -46.37
C THR A 1084 9.79 -11.71 -47.24
N ASP A 1085 9.07 -11.90 -48.33
CA ASP A 1085 8.51 -10.79 -49.12
C ASP A 1085 6.99 -10.65 -48.98
N THR A 1086 6.34 -11.62 -48.32
CA THR A 1086 4.96 -11.55 -47.87
C THR A 1086 4.85 -12.13 -46.48
N TYR A 1087 4.23 -11.44 -45.53
CA TYR A 1087 3.96 -11.99 -44.21
C TYR A 1087 2.65 -11.51 -43.57
N GLY A 1088 2.14 -12.31 -42.64
CA GLY A 1088 1.13 -11.97 -41.65
C GLY A 1088 1.67 -12.28 -40.25
N VAL A 1089 1.51 -11.35 -39.33
CA VAL A 1089 1.97 -11.42 -37.94
C VAL A 1089 0.78 -11.22 -37.01
N PHE A 1090 0.72 -11.98 -35.92
CA PHE A 1090 -0.18 -11.70 -34.80
C PHE A 1090 0.56 -11.76 -33.46
N ASP A 1091 0.21 -10.86 -32.55
CA ASP A 1091 0.59 -10.85 -31.14
C ASP A 1091 -0.69 -10.73 -30.32
N LEU A 1092 -1.05 -11.81 -29.61
CA LEU A 1092 -2.23 -11.88 -28.75
C LEU A 1092 -1.77 -12.08 -27.30
N THR A 1093 -1.96 -11.08 -26.45
CA THR A 1093 -1.66 -11.18 -25.01
C THR A 1093 -2.95 -11.15 -24.20
N TYR A 1094 -3.29 -12.29 -23.59
CA TYR A 1094 -4.43 -12.45 -22.70
C TYR A 1094 -4.02 -12.23 -21.24
N TRP A 1095 -4.63 -11.24 -20.61
CA TRP A 1095 -4.49 -10.89 -19.20
C TRP A 1095 -5.73 -11.39 -18.45
N ALA A 1096 -5.58 -12.44 -17.65
CA ALA A 1096 -6.71 -13.13 -17.04
C ALA A 1096 -7.15 -12.56 -15.67
N ASN A 1097 -6.44 -11.55 -15.15
CA ASN A 1097 -6.73 -10.83 -13.90
C ASN A 1097 -7.02 -11.72 -12.67
N GLY A 1098 -6.38 -12.90 -12.61
CA GLY A 1098 -6.53 -13.87 -11.53
C GLY A 1098 -7.70 -14.85 -11.71
N ALA A 1099 -8.22 -15.05 -12.92
CA ALA A 1099 -9.36 -15.95 -13.18
C ALA A 1099 -9.20 -17.37 -12.61
N LEU A 1100 -7.97 -17.89 -12.56
CA LEU A 1100 -7.60 -19.19 -11.98
C LEU A 1100 -6.99 -19.00 -10.57
N PHE A 1101 -6.00 -18.13 -10.45
CA PHE A 1101 -5.18 -17.89 -9.26
C PHE A 1101 -5.97 -17.29 -8.09
N ASN A 1102 -7.00 -16.48 -8.33
CA ASN A 1102 -7.91 -16.00 -7.27
C ASN A 1102 -8.76 -17.14 -6.66
N ASN A 1103 -8.78 -18.34 -7.27
CA ASN A 1103 -9.42 -19.54 -6.74
C ASN A 1103 -8.43 -20.51 -6.07
N ILE A 1104 -7.11 -20.32 -6.24
CA ILE A 1104 -6.06 -21.15 -5.64
C ILE A 1104 -5.53 -20.47 -4.37
N PRO A 1105 -5.62 -21.08 -3.16
CA PRO A 1105 -5.40 -20.38 -1.90
C PRO A 1105 -4.06 -19.64 -1.75
N TYR A 1106 -2.94 -20.26 -2.17
CA TYR A 1106 -1.61 -19.65 -2.05
C TYR A 1106 -1.40 -18.50 -3.04
N PHE A 1107 -1.77 -18.68 -4.32
CA PHE A 1107 -1.64 -17.64 -5.33
C PHE A 1107 -2.57 -16.45 -5.06
N LYS A 1108 -3.80 -16.72 -4.59
CA LYS A 1108 -4.73 -15.71 -4.06
C LYS A 1108 -4.11 -14.89 -2.94
N LYS A 1109 -3.43 -15.52 -1.97
CA LYS A 1109 -2.75 -14.82 -0.86
C LYS A 1109 -1.59 -13.93 -1.36
N LEU A 1110 -0.88 -14.38 -2.39
CA LEU A 1110 0.20 -13.63 -3.04
C LEU A 1110 -0.30 -12.58 -4.06
N LYS A 1111 -1.62 -12.51 -4.33
CA LYS A 1111 -2.24 -11.66 -5.36
C LYS A 1111 -1.67 -11.86 -6.79
N LEU A 1112 -1.14 -13.04 -7.09
CA LEU A 1112 -0.58 -13.32 -8.43
C LEU A 1112 -1.67 -13.27 -9.50
N ARG A 1113 -1.29 -12.88 -10.73
CA ARG A 1113 -2.16 -12.81 -11.91
C ARG A 1113 -1.54 -13.65 -13.03
N GLU A 1114 -2.37 -14.26 -13.86
CA GLU A 1114 -1.96 -15.03 -15.03
C GLU A 1114 -1.93 -14.14 -16.27
N VAL A 1115 -0.90 -14.32 -17.08
CA VAL A 1115 -0.82 -13.74 -18.42
C VAL A 1115 -0.38 -14.82 -19.39
N PHE A 1116 -0.99 -14.85 -20.57
CA PHE A 1116 -0.63 -15.77 -21.64
C PHE A 1116 -0.42 -14.97 -22.91
N ALA A 1117 0.72 -15.14 -23.59
CA ALA A 1117 0.91 -14.59 -24.92
C ALA A 1117 0.92 -15.71 -25.96
N PHE A 1118 0.32 -15.47 -27.11
CA PHE A 1118 0.39 -16.34 -28.28
C PHE A 1118 0.74 -15.50 -29.50
N ARG A 1119 1.88 -15.82 -30.11
CA ARG A 1119 2.51 -15.02 -31.16
C ARG A 1119 2.82 -15.91 -32.34
N GLY A 1120 2.59 -15.39 -33.54
CA GLY A 1120 2.89 -16.12 -34.76
C GLY A 1120 3.24 -15.21 -35.92
N VAL A 1121 4.09 -15.73 -36.80
CA VAL A 1121 4.34 -15.16 -38.13
C VAL A 1121 4.26 -16.25 -39.18
N TRP A 1122 3.54 -15.95 -40.25
CA TRP A 1122 3.41 -16.81 -41.41
C TRP A 1122 3.69 -16.00 -42.66
N GLY A 1123 4.49 -16.53 -43.57
CA GLY A 1123 4.93 -15.78 -44.74
C GLY A 1123 5.67 -16.67 -45.72
N HIS A 1124 6.11 -16.04 -46.81
CA HIS A 1124 6.81 -16.68 -47.91
C HIS A 1124 7.87 -15.72 -48.47
N LEU A 1125 8.85 -16.29 -49.14
CA LEU A 1125 9.86 -15.57 -49.91
C LEU A 1125 9.77 -16.09 -51.34
N SER A 1126 9.24 -15.27 -52.26
CA SER A 1126 9.14 -15.69 -53.67
C SER A 1126 10.49 -15.68 -54.38
N ASP A 1127 10.63 -16.47 -55.44
CA ASP A 1127 11.87 -16.61 -56.23
C ASP A 1127 12.42 -15.28 -56.76
N LYS A 1128 11.56 -14.26 -56.94
CA LYS A 1128 11.98 -12.90 -57.36
C LYS A 1128 12.91 -12.25 -56.32
N ASN A 1129 12.75 -12.60 -55.04
CA ASN A 1129 13.44 -12.03 -53.88
C ASN A 1129 14.38 -13.04 -53.19
N ASN A 1130 14.41 -14.30 -53.64
CA ASN A 1130 15.37 -15.29 -53.15
C ASN A 1130 16.74 -15.10 -53.85
N PRO A 1131 17.83 -14.72 -53.14
CA PRO A 1131 19.14 -14.52 -53.76
C PRO A 1131 19.83 -15.82 -54.23
N GLU A 1132 19.37 -17.00 -53.81
CA GLU A 1132 19.85 -18.29 -54.34
C GLU A 1132 19.39 -18.51 -55.79
N VAL A 1133 18.20 -18.01 -56.13
CA VAL A 1133 17.61 -18.09 -57.49
C VAL A 1133 17.94 -16.84 -58.29
N ASN A 1134 17.71 -15.66 -57.71
CA ASN A 1134 17.93 -14.37 -58.33
C ASN A 1134 19.32 -13.81 -58.02
N LYS A 1135 20.27 -14.13 -58.90
CA LYS A 1135 21.68 -13.70 -58.84
C LYS A 1135 21.90 -12.18 -58.84
N TRP A 1136 20.89 -11.37 -59.16
CA TRP A 1136 20.97 -9.90 -59.14
C TRP A 1136 20.87 -9.28 -57.73
N LEU A 1137 20.54 -10.08 -56.72
CA LEU A 1137 20.40 -9.69 -55.32
C LEU A 1137 21.66 -10.02 -54.49
N PRO A 1138 21.98 -9.23 -53.44
CA PRO A 1138 23.03 -9.60 -52.51
C PRO A 1138 22.59 -10.87 -51.75
N GLN A 1139 23.53 -11.79 -51.59
CA GLN A 1139 23.34 -13.03 -50.83
C GLN A 1139 23.03 -12.69 -49.37
N PHE A 1140 22.25 -13.55 -48.73
CA PHE A 1140 22.01 -13.42 -47.29
C PHE A 1140 23.34 -13.61 -46.52
N PRO A 1141 23.57 -12.83 -45.44
CA PRO A 1141 24.80 -12.90 -44.68
C PRO A 1141 24.91 -14.26 -43.98
N LEU A 1142 26.00 -15.01 -44.23
CA LEU A 1142 26.22 -16.35 -43.68
C LEU A 1142 26.09 -16.41 -42.14
N GLY A 1143 26.46 -15.33 -41.45
CA GLY A 1143 26.35 -15.21 -39.99
C GLY A 1143 24.91 -15.08 -39.45
N ALA A 1144 23.92 -14.81 -40.30
CA ALA A 1144 22.50 -14.79 -39.92
C ALA A 1144 21.84 -16.18 -39.96
N ASN A 1145 22.41 -17.13 -40.72
CA ASN A 1145 21.88 -18.49 -40.91
C ASN A 1145 20.35 -18.53 -41.19
N PRO A 1146 19.87 -17.83 -42.24
CA PRO A 1146 18.44 -17.71 -42.53
C PRO A 1146 17.84 -19.08 -42.89
N VAL A 1147 16.58 -19.27 -42.50
CA VAL A 1147 15.81 -20.50 -42.68
C VAL A 1147 14.63 -20.20 -43.62
N PRO A 1148 14.41 -21.00 -44.67
CA PRO A 1148 13.23 -20.84 -45.51
C PRO A 1148 11.95 -21.13 -44.71
N MET A 1149 11.00 -20.21 -44.72
CA MET A 1149 9.68 -20.45 -44.14
C MET A 1149 8.88 -21.39 -45.06
N THR A 1150 8.47 -22.53 -44.51
CA THR A 1150 7.67 -23.55 -45.18
C THR A 1150 6.17 -23.26 -45.05
N SER A 1151 5.31 -24.20 -45.46
CA SER A 1151 3.87 -24.13 -45.18
C SER A 1151 3.51 -24.08 -43.69
N THR A 1152 4.45 -24.37 -42.79
CA THR A 1152 4.26 -24.27 -41.33
C THR A 1152 4.60 -22.85 -40.83
N PRO A 1153 3.72 -22.15 -40.10
CA PRO A 1153 4.03 -20.84 -39.51
C PRO A 1153 5.03 -20.94 -38.36
N TYR A 1154 5.80 -19.88 -38.10
CA TYR A 1154 6.52 -19.75 -36.82
C TYR A 1154 5.53 -19.40 -35.71
N LEU A 1155 5.58 -20.15 -34.60
CA LEU A 1155 4.69 -19.97 -33.45
C LEU A 1155 5.47 -20.04 -32.13
N GLU A 1156 5.20 -19.09 -31.24
CA GLU A 1156 5.63 -19.13 -29.84
C GLU A 1156 4.48 -18.81 -28.89
N VAL A 1157 4.53 -19.41 -27.70
CA VAL A 1157 3.54 -19.22 -26.64
C VAL A 1157 4.25 -18.91 -25.33
N SER A 1158 3.70 -18.00 -24.51
CA SER A 1158 4.15 -17.77 -23.15
C SER A 1158 3.07 -18.09 -22.13
N ALA A 1159 3.51 -18.54 -20.96
CA ALA A 1159 2.72 -18.51 -19.73
C ALA A 1159 3.51 -17.70 -18.71
N GLY A 1160 2.88 -16.67 -18.18
CA GLY A 1160 3.49 -15.69 -17.30
C GLY A 1160 2.75 -15.55 -15.98
N ILE A 1161 3.55 -15.24 -14.95
CA ILE A 1161 3.06 -14.79 -13.66
C ILE A 1161 3.33 -13.29 -13.59
N ASP A 1162 2.24 -12.52 -13.63
CA ASP A 1162 2.26 -11.10 -13.33
C ASP A 1162 1.96 -10.86 -11.84
N ASN A 1163 2.22 -9.63 -11.42
CA ASN A 1163 2.02 -9.15 -10.06
C ASN A 1163 3.01 -9.68 -9.00
N LEU A 1164 4.17 -10.21 -9.42
CA LEU A 1164 5.26 -10.57 -8.50
C LEU A 1164 5.78 -9.29 -7.83
N PHE A 1165 5.78 -9.27 -6.49
CA PHE A 1165 6.11 -8.10 -5.67
C PHE A 1165 5.35 -6.81 -6.05
N ARG A 1166 4.17 -6.93 -6.67
CA ARG A 1166 3.33 -5.84 -7.22
C ARG A 1166 3.83 -5.12 -8.47
N ILE A 1167 5.01 -5.45 -9.01
CA ILE A 1167 5.66 -4.67 -10.08
C ILE A 1167 6.36 -5.51 -11.14
N LEU A 1168 6.50 -6.82 -10.95
CA LEU A 1168 7.27 -7.69 -11.82
C LEU A 1168 6.34 -8.70 -12.51
N ARG A 1169 6.49 -8.81 -13.82
CA ARG A 1169 5.97 -9.90 -14.65
C ARG A 1169 7.13 -10.81 -15.05
N VAL A 1170 6.90 -12.12 -14.97
CA VAL A 1170 7.86 -13.14 -15.42
C VAL A 1170 7.14 -14.11 -16.34
N ASP A 1171 7.58 -14.18 -17.59
CA ASP A 1171 7.06 -15.07 -18.62
C ASP A 1171 8.06 -16.20 -18.90
N TYR A 1172 7.55 -17.43 -18.95
CA TYR A 1172 8.28 -18.52 -19.60
C TYR A 1172 7.71 -18.72 -21.00
N VAL A 1173 8.57 -18.66 -22.01
CA VAL A 1173 8.18 -18.73 -23.43
C VAL A 1173 8.66 -20.07 -24.02
N TRP A 1174 7.84 -20.69 -24.85
CA TRP A 1174 8.16 -21.89 -25.62
C TRP A 1174 8.00 -21.63 -27.12
N ARG A 1175 9.00 -22.08 -27.90
CA ARG A 1175 8.93 -22.16 -29.36
C ARG A 1175 8.21 -23.44 -29.74
N LEU A 1176 7.13 -23.35 -30.52
CA LEU A 1176 6.26 -24.48 -30.87
C LEU A 1176 6.65 -25.14 -32.20
N THR A 1177 6.96 -24.33 -33.22
CA THR A 1177 7.40 -24.79 -34.55
C THR A 1177 8.88 -24.44 -34.79
N TYR A 1178 9.52 -24.96 -35.84
CA TYR A 1178 10.96 -24.73 -36.11
C TYR A 1178 11.88 -25.04 -34.91
N ARG A 1179 11.56 -26.07 -34.13
CA ARG A 1179 12.29 -26.48 -32.91
C ARG A 1179 13.57 -27.28 -33.19
N ASN A 1180 13.78 -27.70 -34.43
CA ASN A 1180 14.93 -28.49 -34.87
C ASN A 1180 15.97 -27.65 -35.64
N THR A 1181 15.72 -26.35 -35.84
CA THR A 1181 16.71 -25.43 -36.41
C THR A 1181 17.97 -25.41 -35.54
N PRO A 1182 19.18 -25.59 -36.10
CA PRO A 1182 20.42 -25.51 -35.33
C PRO A 1182 20.63 -24.11 -34.72
N GLY A 1183 21.10 -24.06 -33.47
CA GLY A 1183 21.48 -22.80 -32.80
C GLY A 1183 20.34 -21.95 -32.23
N VAL A 1184 19.08 -22.38 -32.30
CA VAL A 1184 17.93 -21.59 -31.80
C VAL A 1184 17.50 -21.95 -30.37
N ASP A 1185 16.95 -20.96 -29.67
CA ASP A 1185 16.35 -21.17 -28.35
C ASP A 1185 14.99 -21.89 -28.48
N LYS A 1186 14.86 -23.05 -27.81
CA LYS A 1186 13.60 -23.82 -27.76
C LYS A 1186 12.61 -23.28 -26.72
N SER A 1187 13.13 -22.57 -25.71
CA SER A 1187 12.36 -21.92 -24.65
C SER A 1187 13.24 -20.95 -23.87
N GLY A 1188 12.66 -19.98 -23.16
CA GLY A 1188 13.42 -19.06 -22.33
C GLY A 1188 12.57 -18.20 -21.39
N LEU A 1189 13.22 -17.63 -20.38
CA LEU A 1189 12.60 -16.73 -19.40
C LEU A 1189 12.67 -15.28 -19.89
N ARG A 1190 11.59 -14.51 -19.74
CA ARG A 1190 11.53 -13.07 -20.00
C ARG A 1190 10.93 -12.36 -18.78
N ILE A 1191 11.32 -11.11 -18.57
CA ILE A 1191 10.87 -10.29 -17.43
C ILE A 1191 10.35 -8.94 -17.92
N ALA A 1192 9.41 -8.34 -17.18
CA ALA A 1192 9.04 -6.95 -17.39
C ALA A 1192 8.71 -6.27 -16.07
N LEU A 1193 9.03 -4.98 -15.96
CA LEU A 1193 8.46 -4.13 -14.94
C LEU A 1193 7.08 -3.67 -15.43
N HIS A 1194 6.05 -4.04 -14.70
CA HIS A 1194 4.65 -3.79 -15.03
C HIS A 1194 3.98 -3.08 -13.84
N PHE A 1195 3.89 -1.76 -13.93
CA PHE A 1195 3.24 -0.92 -12.92
C PHE A 1195 1.79 -0.70 -13.32
N ASN A 1196 0.89 -1.57 -12.84
CA ASN A 1196 -0.54 -1.50 -13.08
C ASN A 1196 -1.34 -1.76 -11.78
N PHE A 1197 -2.55 -1.22 -11.71
CA PHE A 1197 -3.52 -1.43 -10.64
C PHE A 1197 -4.13 -2.85 -10.71
#